data_AF-A0ABD1RHR4-F1
#
_entry.id   AF-A0ABD1RHR4-F1
#
_cell.length_a   1.000
_cell.length_b   1.000
_cell.length_c   1.000
_cell.angle_alpha   90.00
_cell.angle_beta   90.00
_cell.angle_gamma   90.00
#
_symmetry.space_group_name_H-M   'P 1'
#
loop_
_entity.id
_entity.type
_entity.pdbx_description
1 polymer ?
#
loop_
_entity_poly.entity_id
_entity_poly.type
_entity_poly.pdbx_seq_one_letter_code
_entity_poly.pdbx_strand_id
1 'polypeptide(L)'
;MSASAKMWASTHNDDLKGKMSSVVSILSDCQMKMGTGYLSAFPSEQFDRFESLQQVWAPYYTIHKILAGLLDQYMFADNVQALNMTTWMVNYFYNRVQNVILKYTIERHWLSLNEETGGMNDVLYRLHSITGDQKHLWLAHLFDKPCFLGLLALKADDISGFHSNTHIPIVIGSQLRYEITGDPLYKEIGTFFMDIVNSSHSYATGGTSVSEFWSDPKRLASTLETENEESCTTYNMLKVSRHLFRWTKEMAYADYYERALTNGVLGIQRGRDPGVMIYMLPLHPGGSKARSYHGWGTKFDSFWCCYGTGIESFSKLGDSIYFEEEGKDPGLYIIQYIPSSFDWKSGRVLLILSVEPVVSWDHRLKVTVTISPKKQEEGTSSTLNLRIPSWAYSTGVKAFLNDQYLSVPEPGNFLSVTKSWISEDKITLELPISLRTEAIKDDRPEYAFIQAFLYGPYLLAGLSTGDWAIKMESPTSLLDSISPVPADYNSHLITLAQESGKITFVLANADRLIKMEKFPESGTDSSIRATFRIILKDHVFENLSAAKDATGKLVMLEPFDFPGMLMLHHGDGEDLVVSDLSSYDGKQSYGFRMVAGLDGKYGTVSLQSEKQQGCYIYSGVDYGSGAGVKLNCSSGFWDAGFQQATSFMLKDGISKYHPISFVAKGAERNFLLAPLLSLRDESYTVYFNTLL
;
A
#
# COMPACT_ATOMS: atom_id res chain seq x y z
N MET A 1 -15.05 -9.76 -14.42
CA MET A 1 -14.59 -10.81 -15.37
C MET A 1 -13.07 -10.95 -15.36
N SER A 2 -12.29 -9.87 -15.57
CA SER A 2 -10.82 -9.91 -15.49
C SER A 2 -10.29 -10.43 -14.15
N ALA A 3 -10.74 -9.83 -13.03
CA ALA A 3 -10.30 -10.23 -11.70
C ALA A 3 -10.62 -11.70 -11.37
N SER A 4 -11.80 -12.19 -11.76
CA SER A 4 -12.18 -13.58 -11.54
C SER A 4 -11.34 -14.55 -12.37
N ALA A 5 -11.00 -14.20 -13.61
CA ALA A 5 -10.12 -15.01 -14.46
C ALA A 5 -8.71 -15.13 -13.86
N LYS A 6 -8.13 -13.99 -13.44
CA LYS A 6 -6.80 -13.92 -12.81
C LYS A 6 -6.76 -14.66 -11.48
N MET A 7 -7.76 -14.44 -10.62
CA MET A 7 -7.88 -15.14 -9.35
C MET A 7 -8.05 -16.65 -9.53
N TRP A 8 -8.85 -17.08 -10.52
CA TRP A 8 -8.96 -18.50 -10.86
C TRP A 8 -7.61 -19.07 -11.29
N ALA A 9 -6.88 -18.39 -12.17
CA ALA A 9 -5.57 -18.85 -12.62
C ALA A 9 -4.55 -18.96 -11.46
N SER A 10 -4.67 -18.12 -10.42
CA SER A 10 -3.80 -18.18 -9.24
C SER A 10 -4.23 -19.20 -8.18
N THR A 11 -5.51 -19.58 -8.11
CA THR A 11 -6.05 -20.40 -7.01
C THR A 11 -6.63 -21.73 -7.43
N HIS A 12 -6.94 -21.90 -8.72
CA HIS A 12 -7.71 -23.00 -9.29
C HIS A 12 -9.02 -23.31 -8.53
N ASN A 13 -9.67 -22.28 -7.98
CA ASN A 13 -10.93 -22.43 -7.26
C ASN A 13 -12.11 -22.77 -8.21
N ASP A 14 -12.64 -23.98 -8.12
CA ASP A 14 -13.71 -24.48 -9.01
C ASP A 14 -15.04 -23.75 -8.82
N ASP A 15 -15.39 -23.33 -7.60
CA ASP A 15 -16.62 -22.55 -7.35
C ASP A 15 -16.56 -21.19 -8.06
N LEU A 16 -15.39 -20.54 -8.05
CA LEU A 16 -15.15 -19.30 -8.77
C LEU A 16 -15.22 -19.54 -10.29
N LYS A 17 -14.65 -20.64 -10.78
CA LYS A 17 -14.73 -21.04 -12.19
C LYS A 17 -16.19 -21.16 -12.64
N GLY A 18 -17.01 -21.89 -11.89
CA GLY A 18 -18.43 -22.06 -12.17
C GLY A 18 -19.19 -20.71 -12.25
N LYS A 19 -18.95 -19.81 -11.28
CA LYS A 19 -19.57 -18.48 -11.26
C LYS A 19 -19.14 -17.61 -12.43
N MET A 20 -17.83 -17.55 -12.73
CA MET A 20 -17.35 -16.70 -13.81
C MET A 20 -17.78 -17.21 -15.20
N SER A 21 -17.79 -18.52 -15.42
CA SER A 21 -18.32 -19.13 -16.65
C SER A 21 -19.82 -18.87 -16.81
N SER A 22 -20.59 -18.93 -15.71
CA SER A 22 -22.03 -18.61 -15.73
C SER A 22 -22.29 -17.16 -16.17
N VAL A 23 -21.49 -16.21 -15.68
CA VAL A 23 -21.59 -14.79 -16.09
C VAL A 23 -21.33 -14.64 -17.59
N VAL A 24 -20.28 -15.27 -18.13
CA VAL A 24 -19.99 -15.24 -19.57
C VAL A 24 -21.14 -15.83 -20.38
N SER A 25 -21.69 -16.98 -19.96
CA SER A 25 -22.81 -17.62 -20.64
C SER A 25 -24.03 -16.71 -20.72
N ILE A 26 -24.43 -16.08 -19.61
CA ILE A 26 -25.57 -15.16 -19.57
C ILE A 26 -25.34 -13.94 -20.46
N LEU A 27 -24.13 -13.37 -20.46
CA LEU A 27 -23.78 -12.26 -21.35
C LEU A 27 -23.79 -12.68 -22.82
N SER A 28 -23.40 -13.92 -23.13
CA SER A 28 -23.48 -14.49 -24.47
C SER A 28 -24.93 -14.56 -24.96
N ASP A 29 -25.85 -15.05 -24.11
CA ASP A 29 -27.28 -15.11 -24.42
C ASP A 29 -27.85 -13.71 -24.73
N CYS A 30 -27.44 -12.70 -23.95
CA CYS A 30 -27.79 -11.30 -24.21
C CYS A 30 -27.27 -10.82 -25.58
N GLN A 31 -25.97 -11.00 -25.86
CA GLN A 31 -25.37 -10.56 -27.13
C GLN A 31 -26.02 -11.25 -28.34
N MET A 32 -26.30 -12.55 -28.22
CA MET A 32 -27.02 -13.33 -29.23
C MET A 32 -28.44 -12.81 -29.46
N LYS A 33 -29.15 -12.47 -28.39
CA LYS A 33 -30.51 -11.92 -28.50
C LYS A 33 -30.54 -10.53 -29.14
N MET A 34 -29.51 -9.71 -28.91
CA MET A 34 -29.34 -8.43 -29.60
C MET A 34 -29.01 -8.61 -31.09
N GLY A 35 -28.27 -9.66 -31.44
CA GLY A 35 -28.07 -10.10 -32.84
C GLY A 35 -27.14 -9.24 -33.69
N THR A 36 -26.52 -8.19 -33.12
CA THR A 36 -25.66 -7.25 -33.85
C THR A 36 -24.16 -7.39 -33.54
N GLY A 37 -23.81 -8.16 -32.51
CA GLY A 37 -22.47 -8.21 -31.92
C GLY A 37 -22.23 -7.16 -30.83
N TYR A 38 -23.12 -6.19 -30.68
CA TYR A 38 -23.07 -5.23 -29.58
C TYR A 38 -23.40 -5.89 -28.23
N LEU A 39 -22.69 -5.49 -27.18
CA LEU A 39 -22.93 -5.92 -25.80
C LEU A 39 -22.63 -4.79 -24.82
N SER A 40 -23.65 -4.24 -24.19
CA SER A 40 -23.53 -3.28 -23.09
C SER A 40 -24.86 -3.16 -22.34
N ALA A 41 -24.84 -2.55 -21.16
CA ALA A 41 -26.03 -2.22 -20.38
C ALA A 41 -26.69 -0.88 -20.79
N PHE A 42 -26.09 -0.14 -21.71
CA PHE A 42 -26.63 1.11 -22.28
C PHE A 42 -26.86 0.95 -23.78
N PRO A 43 -27.69 1.80 -24.41
CA PRO A 43 -28.04 1.62 -25.82
C PRO A 43 -27.01 2.32 -26.74
N SER A 44 -26.94 1.91 -28.01
CA SER A 44 -25.85 2.33 -28.92
C SER A 44 -25.80 3.83 -29.22
N GLU A 45 -26.88 4.58 -28.95
CA GLU A 45 -26.99 6.03 -29.16
C GLU A 45 -26.00 6.83 -28.31
N GLN A 46 -25.47 6.25 -27.22
CA GLN A 46 -24.39 6.90 -26.47
C GLN A 46 -23.12 7.08 -27.32
N PHE A 47 -22.85 6.16 -28.26
CA PHE A 47 -21.76 6.32 -29.22
C PHE A 47 -22.10 7.36 -30.29
N ASP A 48 -23.36 7.49 -30.69
CA ASP A 48 -23.77 8.54 -31.63
C ASP A 48 -23.47 9.92 -31.03
N ARG A 49 -23.74 10.11 -29.72
CA ARG A 49 -23.39 11.33 -28.97
C ARG A 49 -21.87 11.53 -28.91
N PHE A 50 -21.13 10.50 -28.53
CA PHE A 50 -19.66 10.51 -28.47
C PHE A 50 -19.05 10.97 -29.81
N GLU A 51 -19.41 10.30 -30.90
CA GLU A 51 -18.92 10.56 -32.26
C GLU A 51 -19.43 11.91 -32.80
N SER A 52 -20.55 12.40 -32.25
CA SER A 52 -21.10 13.72 -32.50
C SER A 52 -20.45 14.85 -31.66
N LEU A 53 -19.45 14.54 -30.83
CA LEU A 53 -18.82 15.48 -29.87
C LEU A 53 -19.83 16.10 -28.90
N GLN A 54 -20.87 15.35 -28.55
CA GLN A 54 -21.84 15.74 -27.54
C GLN A 54 -21.43 15.12 -26.20
N GLN A 55 -21.70 15.84 -25.11
CA GLN A 55 -21.45 15.34 -23.76
C GLN A 55 -22.09 13.96 -23.59
N VAL A 56 -21.32 12.99 -23.13
CA VAL A 56 -21.73 11.62 -22.80
C VAL A 56 -20.71 11.08 -21.82
N TRP A 57 -21.07 10.08 -21.00
CA TRP A 57 -20.14 9.52 -20.03
C TRP A 57 -19.42 8.29 -20.60
N ALA A 58 -18.17 8.47 -21.04
CA ALA A 58 -17.17 7.43 -21.31
C ALA A 58 -17.70 6.08 -21.87
N PRO A 59 -18.45 6.04 -22.99
CA PRO A 59 -19.04 4.81 -23.48
C PRO A 59 -17.98 3.81 -23.97
N TYR A 60 -16.91 4.27 -24.62
CA TYR A 60 -15.81 3.40 -25.05
C TYR A 60 -14.99 2.84 -23.88
N TYR A 61 -14.85 3.58 -22.76
CA TYR A 61 -14.25 3.03 -21.55
C TYR A 61 -14.98 1.78 -21.06
N THR A 62 -16.32 1.83 -21.03
CA THR A 62 -17.14 0.70 -20.58
C THR A 62 -16.96 -0.50 -21.49
N ILE A 63 -16.94 -0.26 -22.80
CA ILE A 63 -16.68 -1.30 -23.81
C ILE A 63 -15.30 -1.92 -23.62
N HIS A 64 -14.27 -1.10 -23.39
CA HIS A 64 -12.94 -1.61 -23.08
C HIS A 64 -12.98 -2.56 -21.88
N LYS A 65 -13.69 -2.24 -20.79
CA LYS A 65 -13.77 -3.14 -19.62
C LYS A 65 -14.47 -4.47 -19.93
N ILE A 66 -15.53 -4.44 -20.76
CA ILE A 66 -16.22 -5.65 -21.20
C ILE A 66 -15.29 -6.52 -22.06
N LEU A 67 -14.64 -5.91 -23.06
CA LEU A 67 -13.70 -6.59 -23.96
C LEU A 67 -12.51 -7.18 -23.19
N ALA A 68 -11.89 -6.40 -22.31
CA ALA A 68 -10.76 -6.85 -21.50
C ALA A 68 -11.18 -8.00 -20.57
N GLY A 69 -12.37 -7.90 -19.99
CA GLY A 69 -12.96 -8.94 -19.16
C GLY A 69 -13.19 -10.25 -19.90
N LEU A 70 -13.77 -10.21 -21.10
CA LEU A 70 -14.00 -11.39 -21.93
C LEU A 70 -12.69 -11.98 -22.46
N LEU A 71 -11.76 -11.13 -22.89
CA LEU A 71 -10.45 -11.57 -23.37
C LEU A 71 -9.64 -12.25 -22.26
N ASP A 72 -9.68 -11.72 -21.03
CA ASP A 72 -9.02 -12.33 -19.87
C ASP A 72 -9.66 -13.69 -19.52
N GLN A 73 -10.97 -13.87 -19.71
CA GLN A 73 -11.62 -15.19 -19.52
C GLN A 73 -11.09 -16.24 -20.50
N TYR A 74 -10.73 -15.84 -21.73
CA TYR A 74 -10.04 -16.72 -22.67
C TYR A 74 -8.58 -16.93 -22.27
N MET A 75 -7.81 -15.87 -22.07
CA MET A 75 -6.36 -15.94 -21.85
C MET A 75 -5.98 -16.70 -20.57
N PHE A 76 -6.78 -16.59 -19.52
CA PHE A 76 -6.47 -17.20 -18.23
C PHE A 76 -7.26 -18.46 -17.95
N ALA A 77 -8.34 -18.77 -18.68
CA ALA A 77 -9.22 -19.90 -18.38
C ALA A 77 -9.76 -20.66 -19.61
N ASP A 78 -9.15 -20.43 -20.78
CA ASP A 78 -9.45 -21.10 -22.05
C ASP A 78 -10.93 -21.04 -22.46
N ASN A 79 -11.65 -19.97 -22.06
CA ASN A 79 -13.05 -19.80 -22.39
C ASN A 79 -13.23 -19.32 -23.85
N VAL A 80 -13.38 -20.27 -24.77
CA VAL A 80 -13.56 -20.01 -26.21
C VAL A 80 -14.84 -19.21 -26.51
N GLN A 81 -15.92 -19.38 -25.73
CA GLN A 81 -17.13 -18.58 -25.89
C GLN A 81 -16.84 -17.09 -25.67
N ALA A 82 -16.05 -16.75 -24.65
CA ALA A 82 -15.65 -15.38 -24.37
C ALA A 82 -14.81 -14.77 -25.51
N LEU A 83 -13.90 -15.54 -26.12
CA LEU A 83 -13.13 -15.10 -27.29
C LEU A 83 -14.06 -14.79 -28.48
N ASN A 84 -15.01 -15.68 -28.78
CA ASN A 84 -15.98 -15.46 -29.86
C ASN A 84 -16.82 -14.20 -29.64
N MET A 85 -17.29 -13.99 -28.40
CA MET A 85 -18.02 -12.77 -28.03
C MET A 85 -17.17 -11.51 -28.24
N THR A 86 -15.89 -11.56 -27.83
CA THR A 86 -14.92 -10.48 -27.99
C THR A 86 -14.73 -10.13 -29.47
N THR A 87 -14.43 -11.12 -30.32
CA THR A 87 -14.24 -10.91 -31.76
C THR A 87 -15.50 -10.39 -32.44
N TRP A 88 -16.68 -10.89 -32.06
CA TRP A 88 -17.94 -10.40 -32.64
C TRP A 88 -18.19 -8.93 -32.27
N MET A 89 -17.92 -8.57 -31.02
CA MET A 89 -18.04 -7.20 -30.52
C MET A 89 -17.03 -6.25 -31.17
N VAL A 90 -15.78 -6.69 -31.36
CA VAL A 90 -14.77 -5.89 -32.07
C VAL A 90 -15.14 -5.69 -33.54
N ASN A 91 -15.72 -6.69 -34.22
CA ASN A 91 -16.23 -6.52 -35.58
C ASN A 91 -17.34 -5.45 -35.66
N TYR A 92 -18.24 -5.39 -34.67
CA TYR A 92 -19.25 -4.34 -34.58
C TYR A 92 -18.60 -2.94 -34.49
N PHE A 93 -17.63 -2.76 -33.58
CA PHE A 93 -16.96 -1.47 -33.41
C PHE A 93 -16.03 -1.10 -34.57
N TYR A 94 -15.41 -2.08 -35.23
CA TYR A 94 -14.63 -1.85 -36.44
C TYR A 94 -15.49 -1.21 -37.53
N ASN A 95 -16.63 -1.83 -37.85
CA ASN A 95 -17.57 -1.31 -38.84
C ASN A 95 -18.11 0.07 -38.44
N ARG A 96 -18.40 0.25 -37.15
CA ARG A 96 -18.88 1.53 -36.63
C ARG A 96 -17.87 2.66 -36.82
N VAL A 97 -16.62 2.47 -36.38
CA VAL A 97 -15.55 3.47 -36.52
C VAL A 97 -15.28 3.77 -38.00
N GLN A 98 -15.27 2.75 -38.87
CA GLN A 98 -15.17 2.99 -40.31
C GLN A 98 -16.30 3.88 -40.83
N ASN A 99 -17.55 3.63 -40.43
CA ASN A 99 -18.69 4.45 -40.83
C ASN A 99 -18.58 5.89 -40.31
N VAL A 100 -18.06 6.10 -39.10
CA VAL A 100 -17.80 7.44 -38.55
C VAL A 100 -16.78 8.19 -39.40
N ILE A 101 -15.67 7.54 -39.75
CA ILE A 101 -14.61 8.13 -40.56
C ILE A 101 -15.13 8.47 -41.97
N LEU A 102 -15.91 7.57 -42.58
CA LEU A 102 -16.51 7.78 -43.89
C LEU A 102 -17.56 8.90 -43.89
N LYS A 103 -18.37 8.99 -42.82
CA LYS A 103 -19.43 10.00 -42.69
C LYS A 103 -18.88 11.39 -42.34
N TYR A 104 -17.85 11.43 -41.51
CA TYR A 104 -17.23 12.66 -41.03
C TYR A 104 -15.81 12.77 -41.56
N THR A 105 -14.79 12.43 -40.77
CA THR A 105 -13.39 12.32 -41.17
C THR A 105 -12.59 11.49 -40.13
N ILE A 106 -11.31 11.22 -40.39
CA ILE A 106 -10.42 10.63 -39.38
C ILE A 106 -10.12 11.60 -38.23
N GLU A 107 -9.99 12.90 -38.53
CA GLU A 107 -9.80 13.95 -37.53
C GLU A 107 -11.01 14.04 -36.60
N ARG A 108 -12.23 13.88 -37.12
CA ARG A 108 -13.45 13.81 -36.30
C ARG A 108 -13.39 12.65 -35.31
N HIS A 109 -12.96 11.47 -35.76
CA HIS A 109 -12.79 10.31 -34.89
C HIS A 109 -11.80 10.61 -33.76
N TRP A 110 -10.60 11.12 -34.08
CA TRP A 110 -9.61 11.45 -33.04
C TRP A 110 -10.04 12.58 -32.10
N LEU A 111 -10.77 13.60 -32.59
CA LEU A 111 -11.36 14.63 -31.74
C LEU A 111 -12.36 14.05 -30.73
N SER A 112 -13.11 12.99 -31.11
CA SER A 112 -14.03 12.33 -30.18
C SER A 112 -13.33 11.57 -29.07
N LEU A 113 -12.08 11.12 -29.28
CA LEU A 113 -11.26 10.47 -28.25
C LEU A 113 -10.74 11.43 -27.16
N ASN A 114 -11.12 12.70 -27.19
CA ASN A 114 -10.95 13.59 -26.04
C ASN A 114 -11.87 13.19 -24.88
N GLU A 115 -12.99 12.53 -25.16
CA GLU A 115 -13.78 11.79 -24.18
C GLU A 115 -13.11 10.43 -23.88
N GLU A 116 -13.24 9.92 -22.65
CA GLU A 116 -12.49 8.76 -22.19
C GLU A 116 -12.85 7.47 -22.94
N THR A 117 -11.83 6.77 -23.43
CA THR A 117 -11.95 5.47 -24.09
C THR A 117 -11.33 4.33 -23.30
N GLY A 118 -10.63 4.61 -22.19
CA GLY A 118 -9.77 3.64 -21.52
C GLY A 118 -8.71 3.05 -22.47
N GLY A 119 -8.29 1.82 -22.23
CA GLY A 119 -7.34 1.07 -23.05
C GLY A 119 -7.99 0.33 -24.22
N MET A 120 -8.80 1.03 -25.05
CA MET A 120 -9.32 0.41 -26.28
C MET A 120 -8.18 -0.02 -27.21
N ASN A 121 -7.12 0.76 -27.34
CA ASN A 121 -5.94 0.37 -28.11
C ASN A 121 -5.24 -0.86 -27.50
N ASP A 122 -5.01 -0.88 -26.18
CA ASP A 122 -4.45 -2.03 -25.43
C ASP A 122 -5.19 -3.35 -25.74
N VAL A 123 -6.49 -3.40 -25.46
CA VAL A 123 -7.26 -4.65 -25.62
C VAL A 123 -7.33 -5.13 -27.08
N LEU A 124 -7.35 -4.20 -28.05
CA LEU A 124 -7.39 -4.52 -29.47
C LEU A 124 -6.04 -5.03 -29.99
N TYR A 125 -4.92 -4.46 -29.53
CA TYR A 125 -3.58 -4.98 -29.82
C TYR A 125 -3.41 -6.39 -29.24
N ARG A 126 -3.83 -6.63 -27.99
CA ARG A 126 -3.80 -7.96 -27.38
C ARG A 126 -4.64 -8.97 -28.17
N LEU A 127 -5.84 -8.57 -28.61
CA LEU A 127 -6.69 -9.44 -29.43
C LEU A 127 -6.04 -9.76 -30.78
N HIS A 128 -5.37 -8.79 -31.41
CA HIS A 128 -4.61 -9.03 -32.64
C HIS A 128 -3.51 -10.07 -32.43
N SER A 129 -2.73 -10.00 -31.34
CA SER A 129 -1.70 -11.00 -31.02
C SER A 129 -2.25 -12.42 -30.86
N ILE A 130 -3.54 -12.55 -30.50
CA ILE A 130 -4.21 -13.84 -30.33
C ILE A 130 -4.79 -14.36 -31.65
N THR A 131 -5.44 -13.50 -32.44
CA THR A 131 -6.19 -13.94 -33.63
C THR A 131 -5.45 -13.78 -34.95
N GLY A 132 -4.44 -12.91 -35.01
CA GLY A 132 -3.77 -12.49 -36.25
C GLY A 132 -4.65 -11.68 -37.22
N ASP A 133 -5.88 -11.31 -36.82
CA ASP A 133 -6.80 -10.55 -37.70
C ASP A 133 -6.35 -9.10 -37.78
N GLN A 134 -6.08 -8.63 -39.01
CA GLN A 134 -5.59 -7.28 -39.27
C GLN A 134 -6.61 -6.19 -38.95
N LYS A 135 -7.91 -6.50 -38.92
CA LYS A 135 -8.94 -5.55 -38.49
C LYS A 135 -8.74 -5.11 -37.05
N HIS A 136 -8.29 -6.02 -36.19
CA HIS A 136 -8.00 -5.71 -34.79
C HIS A 136 -6.83 -4.73 -34.68
N LEU A 137 -5.76 -4.95 -35.46
CA LEU A 137 -4.61 -4.06 -35.52
C LEU A 137 -4.99 -2.65 -36.01
N TRP A 138 -5.77 -2.57 -37.09
CA TRP A 138 -6.22 -1.29 -37.64
C TRP A 138 -7.16 -0.54 -36.71
N LEU A 139 -8.06 -1.25 -36.03
CA LEU A 139 -8.90 -0.61 -35.02
C LEU A 139 -8.07 -0.11 -33.85
N ALA A 140 -7.11 -0.91 -33.36
CA ALA A 140 -6.23 -0.52 -32.25
C ALA A 140 -5.51 0.79 -32.57
N HIS A 141 -4.96 0.91 -33.79
CA HIS A 141 -4.27 2.11 -34.24
C HIS A 141 -5.19 3.35 -34.27
N LEU A 142 -6.45 3.19 -34.67
CA LEU A 142 -7.43 4.29 -34.64
C LEU A 142 -7.73 4.77 -33.21
N PHE A 143 -7.43 3.98 -32.18
CA PHE A 143 -7.55 4.35 -30.77
C PHE A 143 -6.24 4.85 -30.12
N ASP A 144 -5.13 4.99 -30.86
CA ASP A 144 -3.84 5.45 -30.32
C ASP A 144 -3.82 6.91 -29.85
N LYS A 145 -4.90 7.69 -30.04
CA LYS A 145 -5.03 9.10 -29.62
C LYS A 145 -3.77 9.96 -29.90
N PRO A 146 -3.51 10.31 -31.19
CA PRO A 146 -2.30 11.02 -31.59
C PRO A 146 -2.07 12.37 -30.89
N CYS A 147 -3.12 13.08 -30.44
CA CYS A 147 -2.99 14.36 -29.75
C CYS A 147 -2.28 14.26 -28.39
N PHE A 148 -2.38 13.11 -27.72
CA PHE A 148 -1.69 12.86 -26.46
C PHE A 148 -0.34 12.18 -26.69
N LEU A 149 -0.30 11.09 -27.47
CA LEU A 149 0.95 10.39 -27.76
C LEU A 149 1.95 11.26 -28.54
N GLY A 150 1.46 12.21 -29.34
CA GLY A 150 2.30 13.17 -30.05
C GLY A 150 3.12 14.07 -29.14
N LEU A 151 2.58 14.48 -27.97
CA LEU A 151 3.32 15.26 -26.97
C LEU A 151 4.51 14.45 -26.43
N LEU A 152 4.26 13.17 -26.13
CA LEU A 152 5.27 12.24 -25.62
C LEU A 152 6.31 11.90 -26.70
N ALA A 153 5.90 11.76 -27.96
CA ALA A 153 6.79 11.55 -29.10
C ALA A 153 7.75 12.73 -29.31
N LEU A 154 7.28 13.95 -29.04
CA LEU A 154 8.08 15.18 -29.08
C LEU A 154 8.92 15.39 -27.80
N LYS A 155 8.84 14.48 -26.83
CA LYS A 155 9.52 14.56 -25.53
C LYS A 155 9.19 15.83 -24.75
N ALA A 156 7.91 16.23 -24.76
CA ALA A 156 7.39 17.36 -24.00
C ALA A 156 6.68 16.88 -22.71
N ASP A 157 7.10 17.40 -21.54
CA ASP A 157 6.40 17.22 -20.25
C ASP A 157 5.21 18.21 -20.14
N ASP A 158 4.27 18.08 -21.08
CA ASP A 158 3.06 18.91 -21.19
C ASP A 158 1.80 18.10 -20.83
N ILE A 159 1.90 17.22 -19.82
CA ILE A 159 0.79 16.36 -19.37
C ILE A 159 -0.06 16.98 -18.26
N SER A 160 0.29 18.18 -17.77
CA SER A 160 -0.51 18.92 -16.78
C SER A 160 -1.94 19.15 -17.28
N GLY A 161 -2.92 18.98 -16.40
CA GLY A 161 -4.34 19.13 -16.70
C GLY A 161 -4.99 17.94 -17.41
N PHE A 162 -4.23 16.93 -17.84
CA PHE A 162 -4.82 15.69 -18.35
C PHE A 162 -5.29 14.80 -17.19
N HIS A 163 -6.47 14.19 -17.36
CA HIS A 163 -6.99 13.16 -16.44
C HIS A 163 -6.08 11.94 -16.50
N SER A 164 -5.41 11.60 -15.41
CA SER A 164 -4.28 10.67 -15.41
C SER A 164 -4.72 9.27 -15.85
N ASN A 165 -5.78 8.74 -15.26
CA ASN A 165 -6.26 7.38 -15.54
C ASN A 165 -6.91 7.21 -16.93
N THR A 166 -7.29 8.30 -17.59
CA THR A 166 -7.72 8.26 -19.00
C THR A 166 -6.54 7.98 -19.93
N HIS A 167 -5.37 8.53 -19.61
CA HIS A 167 -4.24 8.58 -20.53
C HIS A 167 -3.20 7.48 -20.31
N ILE A 168 -3.00 6.99 -19.08
CA ILE A 168 -2.08 5.86 -18.82
C ILE A 168 -2.46 4.61 -19.64
N PRO A 169 -3.75 4.20 -19.76
CA PRO A 169 -4.15 3.09 -20.63
C PRO A 169 -3.79 3.28 -22.11
N ILE A 170 -3.80 4.51 -22.62
CA ILE A 170 -3.38 4.82 -23.99
C ILE A 170 -1.88 4.55 -24.15
N VAL A 171 -1.06 4.89 -23.15
CA VAL A 171 0.38 4.57 -23.14
C VAL A 171 0.58 3.05 -23.13
N ILE A 172 -0.18 2.30 -22.34
CA ILE A 172 -0.12 0.82 -22.32
C ILE A 172 -0.40 0.25 -23.73
N GLY A 173 -1.43 0.75 -24.41
CA GLY A 173 -1.70 0.33 -25.78
C GLY A 173 -0.59 0.71 -26.78
N SER A 174 0.04 1.88 -26.60
CA SER A 174 1.25 2.28 -27.33
C SER A 174 2.39 1.30 -27.12
N GLN A 175 2.61 0.82 -25.89
CA GLN A 175 3.63 -0.17 -25.59
C GLN A 175 3.37 -1.52 -26.28
N LEU A 176 2.11 -1.97 -26.29
CA LEU A 176 1.72 -3.17 -27.03
C LEU A 176 1.88 -3.02 -28.54
N ARG A 177 1.66 -1.82 -29.08
CA ARG A 177 1.97 -1.55 -30.48
C ARG A 177 3.45 -1.79 -30.77
N TYR A 178 4.37 -1.30 -29.93
CA TYR A 178 5.80 -1.60 -30.09
C TYR A 178 6.07 -3.11 -30.08
N GLU A 179 5.47 -3.86 -29.16
CA GLU A 179 5.64 -5.33 -29.09
C GLU A 179 5.16 -6.04 -30.37
N ILE A 180 4.14 -5.51 -31.05
CA ILE A 180 3.55 -6.11 -32.24
C ILE A 180 4.25 -5.66 -33.53
N THR A 181 4.56 -4.37 -33.66
CA THR A 181 5.05 -3.78 -34.91
C THR A 181 6.56 -3.57 -34.93
N GLY A 182 7.23 -3.59 -33.78
CA GLY A 182 8.65 -3.26 -33.64
C GLY A 182 8.99 -1.78 -33.86
N ASP A 183 7.99 -0.88 -33.86
CA ASP A 183 8.18 0.55 -34.15
C ASP A 183 8.87 1.25 -32.96
N PRO A 184 10.15 1.66 -33.09
CA PRO A 184 10.94 2.16 -31.97
C PRO A 184 10.39 3.46 -31.37
N LEU A 185 9.61 4.24 -32.13
CA LEU A 185 8.96 5.45 -31.61
C LEU A 185 8.08 5.14 -30.41
N TYR A 186 7.35 4.02 -30.46
CA TYR A 186 6.41 3.63 -29.40
C TYR A 186 7.12 3.11 -28.14
N LYS A 187 8.34 2.58 -28.30
CA LYS A 187 9.24 2.32 -27.16
C LYS A 187 9.69 3.63 -26.52
N GLU A 188 10.13 4.60 -27.33
CA GLU A 188 10.56 5.92 -26.82
C GLU A 188 9.45 6.68 -26.11
N ILE A 189 8.21 6.64 -26.63
CA ILE A 189 7.03 7.23 -25.99
C ILE A 189 6.81 6.63 -24.60
N GLY A 190 6.82 5.30 -24.48
CA GLY A 190 6.61 4.61 -23.21
C GLY A 190 7.72 4.90 -22.19
N THR A 191 8.98 4.92 -22.64
CA THR A 191 10.14 5.28 -21.79
C THR A 191 10.03 6.73 -21.31
N PHE A 192 9.83 7.68 -22.22
CA PHE A 192 9.74 9.10 -21.87
C PHE A 192 8.57 9.39 -20.93
N PHE A 193 7.40 8.77 -21.16
CA PHE A 193 6.25 8.91 -20.27
C PHE A 193 6.57 8.47 -18.84
N MET A 194 7.23 7.31 -18.69
CA MET A 194 7.65 6.82 -17.38
C MET A 194 8.64 7.77 -16.71
N ASP A 195 9.59 8.32 -17.47
CA ASP A 195 10.60 9.25 -16.98
C ASP A 195 9.98 10.55 -16.46
N ILE A 196 9.04 11.16 -17.20
CA ILE A 196 8.37 12.39 -16.74
C ILE A 196 7.49 12.12 -15.51
N VAL A 197 6.68 11.05 -15.52
CA VAL A 197 5.81 10.76 -14.37
C VAL A 197 6.66 10.53 -13.12
N ASN A 198 7.75 9.78 -13.23
CA ASN A 198 8.65 9.54 -12.10
C ASN A 198 9.43 10.77 -11.67
N SER A 199 9.87 11.64 -12.58
CA SER A 199 10.75 12.76 -12.23
C SER A 199 10.00 14.02 -11.79
N SER A 200 8.74 14.21 -12.21
CA SER A 200 8.00 15.46 -11.96
C SER A 200 6.59 15.30 -11.40
N HIS A 201 5.96 14.10 -11.48
CA HIS A 201 4.54 13.92 -11.12
C HIS A 201 4.25 12.82 -10.09
N SER A 202 5.25 12.17 -9.50
CA SER A 202 5.04 11.05 -8.56
C SER A 202 5.46 11.36 -7.12
N TYR A 203 4.65 10.95 -6.15
CA TYR A 203 5.00 10.99 -4.73
C TYR A 203 5.90 9.80 -4.34
N ALA A 204 6.32 9.76 -3.07
CA ALA A 204 7.27 8.76 -2.53
C ALA A 204 6.70 7.33 -2.51
N THR A 205 5.38 7.19 -2.60
CA THR A 205 4.66 5.92 -2.80
C THR A 205 4.92 5.30 -4.17
N GLY A 206 5.36 6.09 -5.17
CA GLY A 206 5.36 5.75 -6.59
C GLY A 206 4.04 6.05 -7.32
N GLY A 207 3.00 6.50 -6.61
CA GLY A 207 1.73 6.96 -7.17
C GLY A 207 1.81 8.40 -7.69
N THR A 208 0.80 8.81 -8.45
CA THR A 208 0.73 10.11 -9.13
C THR A 208 -0.69 10.69 -9.04
N SER A 209 -0.84 11.95 -9.43
CA SER A 209 -2.10 12.71 -9.54
C SER A 209 -2.69 13.25 -8.23
N VAL A 210 -3.51 14.28 -8.39
CA VAL A 210 -4.35 14.87 -7.34
C VAL A 210 -5.70 15.19 -7.97
N SER A 211 -6.79 14.83 -7.28
CA SER A 211 -8.16 14.95 -7.81
C SER A 211 -8.32 14.33 -9.21
N GLU A 212 -7.61 13.23 -9.50
CA GLU A 212 -7.59 12.49 -10.79
C GLU A 212 -6.78 13.12 -11.94
N PHE A 213 -6.18 14.29 -11.75
CA PHE A 213 -5.41 14.98 -12.80
C PHE A 213 -3.93 15.10 -12.44
N TRP A 214 -3.08 15.16 -13.46
CA TRP A 214 -1.72 15.65 -13.27
C TRP A 214 -1.73 17.16 -13.08
N SER A 215 -1.04 17.63 -12.05
CA SER A 215 -0.76 19.04 -11.84
C SER A 215 0.46 19.49 -12.65
N ASP A 216 0.85 20.76 -12.52
CA ASP A 216 2.10 21.24 -13.09
C ASP A 216 3.30 20.44 -12.57
N PRO A 217 4.30 20.17 -13.44
CA PRO A 217 5.46 19.37 -13.08
C PRO A 217 6.22 20.00 -11.91
N LYS A 218 6.61 19.14 -10.96
CA LYS A 218 7.38 19.52 -9.77
C LYS A 218 6.71 20.62 -8.92
N ARG A 219 5.40 20.47 -8.67
CA ARG A 219 4.60 21.32 -7.78
C ARG A 219 3.87 20.52 -6.69
N LEU A 220 4.38 19.33 -6.35
CA LEU A 220 3.67 18.34 -5.53
C LEU A 220 3.47 18.77 -4.06
N ALA A 221 4.24 19.73 -3.54
CA ALA A 221 4.11 20.11 -2.13
C ALA A 221 2.76 20.76 -1.81
N SER A 222 2.23 21.56 -2.75
CA SER A 222 0.93 22.20 -2.59
C SER A 222 -0.25 21.28 -2.88
N THR A 223 0.00 20.06 -3.34
CA THR A 223 -1.05 19.09 -3.66
C THR A 223 -1.23 18.05 -2.55
N LEU A 224 -0.51 18.14 -1.43
CA LEU A 224 -0.67 17.24 -0.27
C LEU A 224 -2.03 17.45 0.42
N GLU A 225 -3.05 16.80 -0.12
CA GLU A 225 -4.46 16.97 0.19
C GLU A 225 -5.11 15.62 0.56
N THR A 226 -6.45 15.59 0.56
CA THR A 226 -7.22 14.39 0.89
C THR A 226 -7.46 13.48 -0.32
N GLU A 227 -7.37 14.02 -1.54
CA GLU A 227 -7.69 13.30 -2.79
C GLU A 227 -6.44 13.14 -3.67
N ASN A 228 -5.39 12.53 -3.11
CA ASN A 228 -4.16 12.19 -3.83
C ASN A 228 -4.21 10.75 -4.35
N GLU A 229 -3.43 10.48 -5.40
CA GLU A 229 -3.13 9.11 -5.85
C GLU A 229 -4.37 8.22 -6.05
N GLU A 230 -5.12 8.49 -7.11
CA GLU A 230 -6.17 7.57 -7.55
C GLU A 230 -5.57 6.18 -7.77
N SER A 231 -6.14 5.16 -7.11
CA SER A 231 -5.62 3.79 -7.13
C SER A 231 -5.52 3.19 -8.55
N CYS A 232 -6.42 3.58 -9.46
CA CYS A 232 -6.34 3.12 -10.86
C CYS A 232 -5.07 3.60 -11.59
N THR A 233 -4.57 4.79 -11.25
CA THR A 233 -3.36 5.33 -11.89
C THR A 233 -2.16 4.45 -11.54
N THR A 234 -1.97 4.11 -10.27
CA THR A 234 -0.94 3.18 -9.80
C THR A 234 -1.09 1.81 -10.45
N TYR A 235 -2.30 1.26 -10.52
CA TYR A 235 -2.56 -0.02 -11.22
C TYR A 235 -2.10 0.00 -12.68
N ASN A 236 -2.39 1.08 -13.42
CA ASN A 236 -2.01 1.19 -14.82
C ASN A 236 -0.51 1.53 -14.98
N MET A 237 0.08 2.32 -14.09
CA MET A 237 1.53 2.58 -14.10
C MET A 237 2.36 1.31 -13.83
N LEU A 238 1.86 0.40 -12.99
CA LEU A 238 2.48 -0.92 -12.82
C LEU A 238 2.55 -1.69 -14.15
N LYS A 239 1.50 -1.62 -14.98
CA LYS A 239 1.56 -2.22 -16.33
C LYS A 239 2.60 -1.53 -17.21
N VAL A 240 2.67 -0.20 -17.18
CA VAL A 240 3.66 0.57 -17.95
C VAL A 240 5.08 0.14 -17.60
N SER A 241 5.39 0.11 -16.29
CA SER A 241 6.68 -0.36 -15.79
C SER A 241 6.97 -1.81 -16.21
N ARG A 242 5.97 -2.70 -16.11
CA ARG A 242 6.11 -4.11 -16.49
C ARG A 242 6.49 -4.29 -17.95
N HIS A 243 5.87 -3.55 -18.87
CA HIS A 243 6.23 -3.57 -20.29
C HIS A 243 7.66 -3.07 -20.51
N LEU A 244 8.04 -1.96 -19.90
CA LEU A 244 9.41 -1.43 -20.00
C LEU A 244 10.44 -2.42 -19.49
N PHE A 245 10.20 -3.04 -18.33
CA PHE A 245 11.08 -4.06 -17.78
C PHE A 245 11.25 -5.25 -18.75
N ARG A 246 10.18 -5.72 -19.38
CA ARG A 246 10.25 -6.83 -20.36
C ARG A 246 11.19 -6.52 -21.53
N TRP A 247 11.31 -5.26 -21.94
CA TRP A 247 12.13 -4.88 -23.10
C TRP A 247 13.57 -4.54 -22.73
N THR A 248 13.78 -3.91 -21.58
CA THR A 248 15.06 -3.31 -21.21
C THR A 248 15.79 -4.11 -20.15
N LYS A 249 15.05 -4.84 -19.30
CA LYS A 249 15.52 -5.42 -18.02
C LYS A 249 16.18 -4.39 -17.09
N GLU A 250 15.93 -3.10 -17.28
CA GLU A 250 16.51 -2.07 -16.45
C GLU A 250 15.91 -2.10 -15.04
N MET A 251 16.79 -1.97 -14.05
CA MET A 251 16.39 -2.11 -12.65
C MET A 251 15.42 -1.03 -12.18
N ALA A 252 15.50 0.17 -12.77
CA ALA A 252 14.62 1.29 -12.42
C ALA A 252 13.14 0.90 -12.52
N TYR A 253 12.76 0.08 -13.50
CA TYR A 253 11.37 -0.38 -13.66
C TYR A 253 10.99 -1.43 -12.60
N ALA A 254 11.89 -2.34 -12.25
CA ALA A 254 11.67 -3.30 -11.16
C ALA A 254 11.55 -2.60 -9.79
N ASP A 255 12.41 -1.60 -9.53
CA ASP A 255 12.39 -0.79 -8.32
C ASP A 255 11.12 0.06 -8.23
N TYR A 256 10.69 0.65 -9.35
CA TYR A 256 9.40 1.33 -9.42
C TYR A 256 8.24 0.37 -9.10
N TYR A 257 8.26 -0.82 -9.71
CA TYR A 257 7.19 -1.80 -9.51
C TYR A 257 7.10 -2.22 -8.04
N GLU A 258 8.24 -2.50 -7.38
CA GLU A 258 8.28 -2.80 -5.94
C GLU A 258 7.71 -1.64 -5.12
N ARG A 259 8.15 -0.41 -5.40
CA ARG A 259 7.73 0.80 -4.68
C ARG A 259 6.22 1.01 -4.80
N ALA A 260 5.69 1.05 -6.02
CA ALA A 260 4.28 1.30 -6.31
C ALA A 260 3.38 0.17 -5.80
N LEU A 261 3.80 -1.10 -5.90
CA LEU A 261 3.07 -2.22 -5.34
C LEU A 261 3.01 -2.13 -3.80
N THR A 262 4.17 -1.99 -3.16
CA THR A 262 4.31 -2.03 -1.69
C THR A 262 3.56 -0.88 -1.03
N ASN A 263 3.67 0.33 -1.59
CA ASN A 263 3.19 1.54 -0.94
C ASN A 263 1.87 2.06 -1.53
N GLY A 264 1.66 1.91 -2.83
CA GLY A 264 0.50 2.42 -3.55
C GLY A 264 -0.61 1.40 -3.84
N VAL A 265 -0.37 0.09 -3.65
CA VAL A 265 -1.40 -0.95 -3.89
C VAL A 265 -1.73 -1.75 -2.65
N LEU A 266 -0.75 -2.30 -1.92
CA LEU A 266 -1.05 -3.18 -0.77
C LEU A 266 -1.85 -2.47 0.34
N GLY A 267 -1.69 -1.16 0.47
CA GLY A 267 -2.38 -0.34 1.46
C GLY A 267 -3.78 0.14 1.07
N ILE A 268 -4.29 -0.18 -0.12
CA ILE A 268 -5.59 0.34 -0.62
C ILE A 268 -6.79 -0.51 -0.18
N GLN A 269 -6.57 -1.70 0.38
CA GLN A 269 -7.61 -2.51 1.00
C GLN A 269 -7.59 -2.29 2.52
N ARG A 270 -8.76 -2.15 3.15
CA ARG A 270 -8.86 -1.94 4.60
C ARG A 270 -8.50 -3.22 5.35
N GLY A 271 -7.23 -3.38 5.71
CA GLY A 271 -6.73 -4.55 6.43
C GLY A 271 -7.07 -5.86 5.69
N ARG A 272 -7.87 -6.71 6.31
CA ARG A 272 -8.35 -7.97 5.71
C ARG A 272 -9.85 -7.96 5.40
N ASP A 273 -10.48 -6.79 5.47
CA ASP A 273 -11.91 -6.67 5.22
C ASP A 273 -12.18 -6.97 3.75
N PRO A 274 -13.09 -7.91 3.44
CA PRO A 274 -13.32 -8.33 2.07
C PRO A 274 -14.08 -7.25 1.30
N GLY A 275 -13.47 -6.72 0.25
CA GLY A 275 -14.11 -5.77 -0.67
C GLY A 275 -14.26 -4.37 -0.10
N VAL A 276 -13.41 -3.96 0.85
CA VAL A 276 -13.38 -2.58 1.36
C VAL A 276 -12.08 -1.93 0.89
N MET A 277 -12.18 -1.04 -0.09
CA MET A 277 -11.06 -0.38 -0.75
C MET A 277 -11.24 1.14 -0.79
N ILE A 278 -10.13 1.89 -0.85
CA ILE A 278 -10.13 3.33 -1.12
C ILE A 278 -10.14 3.64 -2.62
N TYR A 279 -10.56 4.85 -2.95
CA TYR A 279 -10.36 5.43 -4.28
C TYR A 279 -9.02 6.19 -4.35
N MET A 280 -8.88 7.19 -3.48
CA MET A 280 -7.69 8.02 -3.31
C MET A 280 -6.89 7.57 -2.10
N LEU A 281 -5.55 7.72 -2.14
CA LEU A 281 -4.65 7.56 -1.00
C LEU A 281 -4.24 8.94 -0.47
N PRO A 282 -4.84 9.44 0.63
CA PRO A 282 -4.58 10.78 1.15
C PRO A 282 -3.13 10.95 1.60
N LEU A 283 -2.51 12.10 1.30
CA LEU A 283 -1.14 12.43 1.70
C LEU A 283 -1.03 13.69 2.57
N HIS A 284 -2.14 14.38 2.82
CA HIS A 284 -2.22 15.51 3.75
C HIS A 284 -1.64 15.19 5.14
N PRO A 285 -0.87 16.09 5.77
CA PRO A 285 -0.41 15.92 7.14
C PRO A 285 -1.58 15.74 8.13
N GLY A 286 -1.56 14.65 8.90
CA GLY A 286 -2.67 14.29 9.78
C GLY A 286 -3.91 13.74 9.07
N GLY A 287 -3.83 13.47 7.77
CA GLY A 287 -4.89 12.84 6.98
C GLY A 287 -5.13 11.38 7.37
N SER A 288 -6.21 10.78 6.86
CA SER A 288 -6.54 9.37 7.10
C SER A 288 -7.26 8.79 5.89
N LYS A 289 -7.00 7.51 5.56
CA LYS A 289 -7.70 6.79 4.49
C LYS A 289 -9.21 6.71 4.73
N ALA A 290 -9.65 6.78 5.99
CA ALA A 290 -11.06 6.79 6.35
C ALA A 290 -11.73 8.17 6.22
N ARG A 291 -10.96 9.25 6.13
CA ARG A 291 -11.44 10.64 6.16
C ARG A 291 -10.99 11.41 4.93
N SER A 292 -11.48 11.00 3.77
CA SER A 292 -11.38 11.73 2.49
C SER A 292 -12.76 11.91 1.88
N TYR A 293 -12.87 12.56 0.72
CA TYR A 293 -14.16 12.69 0.02
C TYR A 293 -14.74 11.31 -0.35
N HIS A 294 -13.88 10.37 -0.77
CA HIS A 294 -14.29 8.98 -1.04
C HIS A 294 -14.20 8.07 0.19
N GLY A 295 -13.17 8.23 1.01
CA GLY A 295 -12.88 7.35 2.16
C GLY A 295 -12.78 5.87 1.76
N TRP A 296 -13.08 4.99 2.73
CA TRP A 296 -13.31 3.57 2.46
C TRP A 296 -14.66 3.36 1.79
N GLY A 297 -14.69 2.67 0.65
CA GLY A 297 -15.96 2.22 0.08
C GLY A 297 -16.58 1.08 0.90
N THR A 298 -17.65 0.50 0.36
CA THR A 298 -18.41 -0.58 0.99
C THR A 298 -18.38 -1.84 0.14
N LYS A 299 -18.52 -2.99 0.80
CA LYS A 299 -18.47 -4.31 0.15
C LYS A 299 -19.46 -4.50 -0.99
N PHE A 300 -20.63 -3.86 -0.93
CA PHE A 300 -21.74 -4.13 -1.84
C PHE A 300 -22.37 -2.89 -2.49
N ASP A 301 -21.95 -1.67 -2.12
CA ASP A 301 -22.58 -0.44 -2.61
C ASP A 301 -21.59 0.56 -3.22
N SER A 302 -20.27 0.28 -3.18
CA SER A 302 -19.24 1.10 -3.82
C SER A 302 -18.67 0.40 -5.05
N PHE A 303 -18.97 0.92 -6.24
CA PHE A 303 -18.55 0.33 -7.52
C PHE A 303 -17.90 1.36 -8.45
N TRP A 304 -17.00 2.17 -7.89
CA TRP A 304 -16.20 3.12 -8.66
C TRP A 304 -15.14 2.41 -9.53
N CYS A 305 -14.47 3.15 -10.42
CA CYS A 305 -13.39 2.60 -11.25
C CYS A 305 -12.29 1.91 -10.41
N CYS A 306 -11.93 2.50 -9.25
CA CYS A 306 -10.93 1.97 -8.31
C CYS A 306 -11.34 0.64 -7.67
N TYR A 307 -12.63 0.33 -7.57
CA TYR A 307 -13.07 -1.00 -7.16
C TYR A 307 -12.78 -2.03 -8.23
N GLY A 308 -12.99 -1.68 -9.51
CA GLY A 308 -12.65 -2.55 -10.64
C GLY A 308 -11.16 -2.86 -10.74
N THR A 309 -10.31 -1.83 -10.65
CA THR A 309 -8.85 -2.02 -10.70
C THR A 309 -8.30 -2.62 -9.41
N GLY A 310 -8.84 -2.26 -8.24
CA GLY A 310 -8.46 -2.81 -6.94
C GLY A 310 -8.64 -4.33 -6.88
N ILE A 311 -9.82 -4.85 -7.21
CA ILE A 311 -10.05 -6.30 -7.24
C ILE A 311 -9.14 -7.01 -8.25
N GLU A 312 -8.80 -6.36 -9.37
CA GLU A 312 -7.85 -6.89 -10.33
C GLU A 312 -6.42 -6.94 -9.77
N SER A 313 -5.96 -5.89 -9.08
CA SER A 313 -4.65 -5.86 -8.41
C SER A 313 -4.49 -7.03 -7.44
N PHE A 314 -5.46 -7.23 -6.55
CA PHE A 314 -5.40 -8.31 -5.56
C PHE A 314 -5.59 -9.71 -6.16
N SER A 315 -6.15 -9.81 -7.38
CA SER A 315 -6.26 -11.09 -8.09
C SER A 315 -4.97 -11.56 -8.77
N LYS A 316 -3.93 -10.72 -8.82
CA LYS A 316 -2.74 -10.94 -9.65
C LYS A 316 -1.41 -10.59 -8.97
N LEU A 317 -1.34 -10.59 -7.64
CA LEU A 317 -0.14 -10.17 -6.89
C LEU A 317 1.14 -10.95 -7.26
N GLY A 318 1.03 -12.15 -7.83
CA GLY A 318 2.17 -12.95 -8.30
C GLY A 318 2.65 -12.67 -9.75
N ASP A 319 1.95 -11.84 -10.53
CA ASP A 319 2.15 -11.72 -12.00
C ASP A 319 3.45 -11.04 -12.46
N SER A 320 4.19 -10.51 -11.50
CA SER A 320 5.42 -9.72 -11.71
C SER A 320 6.50 -10.05 -10.69
N ILE A 321 6.49 -11.26 -10.12
CA ILE A 321 7.62 -11.77 -9.31
C ILE A 321 8.75 -12.27 -10.24
N TYR A 322 8.37 -12.99 -11.29
CA TYR A 322 9.27 -13.71 -12.19
C TYR A 322 9.08 -13.29 -13.65
N PHE A 323 10.18 -13.14 -14.40
CA PHE A 323 10.18 -12.85 -15.84
C PHE A 323 11.12 -13.81 -16.56
N GLU A 324 10.58 -14.57 -17.51
CA GLU A 324 11.35 -15.54 -18.28
C GLU A 324 12.02 -14.86 -19.49
N GLU A 325 13.23 -15.30 -19.78
CA GLU A 325 13.97 -15.00 -21.00
C GLU A 325 14.30 -16.31 -21.72
N GLU A 326 13.80 -16.45 -22.94
CA GLU A 326 14.10 -17.61 -23.78
C GLU A 326 15.54 -17.53 -24.31
N GLY A 327 16.16 -18.70 -24.48
CA GLY A 327 17.52 -18.82 -24.98
C GLY A 327 17.99 -20.27 -24.98
N LYS A 328 19.22 -20.50 -25.43
CA LYS A 328 19.87 -21.82 -25.33
C LYS A 328 19.94 -22.29 -23.87
N ASP A 329 20.30 -21.35 -22.99
CA ASP A 329 20.21 -21.49 -21.54
C ASP A 329 19.12 -20.51 -21.08
N PRO A 330 17.90 -20.98 -20.75
CA PRO A 330 16.82 -20.09 -20.39
C PRO A 330 17.17 -19.28 -19.14
N GLY A 331 16.77 -18.02 -19.12
CA GLY A 331 16.97 -17.08 -18.02
C GLY A 331 15.69 -16.83 -17.24
N LEU A 332 15.82 -16.59 -15.93
CA LEU A 332 14.72 -16.14 -15.07
C LEU A 332 15.15 -14.93 -14.26
N TYR A 333 14.47 -13.81 -14.44
CA TYR A 333 14.63 -12.62 -13.60
C TYR A 333 13.67 -12.70 -12.43
N ILE A 334 14.21 -12.65 -11.22
CA ILE A 334 13.46 -12.57 -9.97
C ILE A 334 13.51 -11.11 -9.51
N ILE A 335 12.41 -10.38 -9.71
CA ILE A 335 12.38 -8.93 -9.47
C ILE A 335 11.66 -8.54 -8.18
N GLN A 336 10.85 -9.42 -7.60
CA GLN A 336 10.21 -9.19 -6.30
C GLN A 336 10.61 -10.29 -5.32
N TYR A 337 10.85 -9.91 -4.07
CA TYR A 337 11.13 -10.85 -2.98
C TYR A 337 9.87 -11.10 -2.16
N ILE A 338 8.95 -11.86 -2.76
CA ILE A 338 7.67 -12.27 -2.14
C ILE A 338 7.67 -13.79 -1.99
N PRO A 339 7.38 -14.34 -0.79
CA PRO A 339 7.32 -15.78 -0.57
C PRO A 339 6.42 -16.48 -1.60
N SER A 340 6.98 -17.44 -2.33
CA SER A 340 6.28 -18.06 -3.47
C SER A 340 6.92 -19.38 -3.90
N SER A 341 6.16 -20.18 -4.63
CA SER A 341 6.66 -21.36 -5.35
C SER A 341 6.45 -21.16 -6.85
N PHE A 342 7.47 -21.40 -7.66
CA PHE A 342 7.41 -21.23 -9.11
C PHE A 342 7.86 -22.47 -9.85
N ASP A 343 6.94 -23.04 -10.62
CA ASP A 343 7.18 -24.19 -11.50
C ASP A 343 7.74 -23.69 -12.84
N TRP A 344 9.05 -23.42 -12.87
CA TRP A 344 9.73 -22.86 -14.03
C TRP A 344 9.92 -23.92 -15.12
N LYS A 345 9.01 -23.94 -16.10
CA LYS A 345 8.95 -24.98 -17.14
C LYS A 345 10.15 -24.94 -18.08
N SER A 346 10.49 -23.76 -18.59
CA SER A 346 11.61 -23.60 -19.54
C SER A 346 12.94 -23.94 -18.88
N GLY A 347 13.17 -23.51 -17.64
CA GLY A 347 14.33 -23.88 -16.84
C GLY A 347 14.29 -25.29 -16.21
N ARG A 348 13.16 -26.01 -16.35
CA ARG A 348 12.93 -27.38 -15.83
C ARG A 348 13.21 -27.54 -14.33
N VAL A 349 12.93 -26.51 -13.54
CA VAL A 349 13.14 -26.51 -12.08
C VAL A 349 11.90 -26.02 -11.34
N LEU A 350 11.72 -26.50 -10.11
CA LEU A 350 10.85 -25.88 -9.12
C LEU A 350 11.71 -24.95 -8.27
N LEU A 351 11.24 -23.71 -8.11
CA LEU A 351 11.83 -22.73 -7.20
C LEU A 351 10.92 -22.52 -5.98
N ILE A 352 11.51 -22.50 -4.79
CA ILE A 352 10.85 -22.08 -3.56
C ILE A 352 11.57 -20.83 -3.06
N LEU A 353 10.89 -19.70 -3.13
CA LEU A 353 11.36 -18.41 -2.63
C LEU A 353 10.83 -18.20 -1.21
N SER A 354 11.73 -18.14 -0.23
CA SER A 354 11.44 -17.84 1.16
C SER A 354 12.09 -16.51 1.55
N VAL A 355 11.38 -15.71 2.35
CA VAL A 355 11.81 -14.38 2.75
C VAL A 355 11.55 -14.22 4.24
N GLU A 356 12.57 -13.88 5.01
CA GLU A 356 12.38 -13.54 6.42
C GLU A 356 11.69 -12.17 6.55
N PRO A 357 10.71 -12.01 7.45
CA PRO A 357 10.04 -10.73 7.66
C PRO A 357 11.04 -9.62 7.99
N VAL A 358 10.90 -8.48 7.33
CA VAL A 358 11.69 -7.28 7.64
C VAL A 358 11.26 -6.73 8.99
N VAL A 359 12.24 -6.36 9.82
CA VAL A 359 12.04 -5.80 11.15
C VAL A 359 12.96 -4.60 11.36
N SER A 360 12.59 -3.65 12.22
CA SER A 360 13.37 -2.42 12.41
C SER A 360 14.67 -2.63 13.19
N TRP A 361 14.76 -3.71 13.99
CA TRP A 361 15.93 -4.04 14.84
C TRP A 361 16.95 -4.99 14.19
N ASP A 362 16.67 -5.55 13.02
CA ASP A 362 17.62 -6.30 12.19
C ASP A 362 17.63 -5.69 10.78
N HIS A 363 18.66 -4.90 10.49
CA HIS A 363 18.80 -4.10 9.28
C HIS A 363 19.16 -4.91 8.04
N ARG A 364 18.56 -6.11 7.87
CA ARG A 364 18.78 -6.99 6.72
C ARG A 364 17.48 -7.62 6.24
N LEU A 365 17.29 -7.65 4.93
CA LEU A 365 16.34 -8.54 4.26
C LEU A 365 17.07 -9.84 3.89
N LYS A 366 16.59 -10.97 4.39
CA LYS A 366 17.15 -12.29 4.09
C LYS A 366 16.23 -13.05 3.15
N VAL A 367 16.79 -13.48 2.03
CA VAL A 367 16.08 -14.20 0.97
C VAL A 367 16.76 -15.54 0.76
N THR A 368 15.96 -16.59 0.60
CA THR A 368 16.42 -17.91 0.22
C THR A 368 15.66 -18.38 -1.01
N VAL A 369 16.38 -18.78 -2.05
CA VAL A 369 15.84 -19.50 -3.22
C VAL A 369 16.34 -20.93 -3.16
N THR A 370 15.45 -21.88 -2.92
CA THR A 370 15.73 -23.31 -3.01
C THR A 370 15.30 -23.83 -4.37
N ILE A 371 16.18 -24.60 -5.02
CA ILE A 371 15.98 -25.11 -6.39
C ILE A 371 15.88 -26.64 -6.36
N SER A 372 14.91 -27.18 -7.11
CA SER A 372 14.73 -28.62 -7.29
C SER A 372 14.50 -28.97 -8.76
N PRO A 373 15.31 -29.83 -9.39
CA PRO A 373 15.16 -30.18 -10.80
C PRO A 373 13.93 -31.07 -11.06
N LYS A 374 13.23 -30.84 -12.18
CA LYS A 374 12.11 -31.65 -12.64
C LYS A 374 12.55 -32.60 -13.76
N LYS A 375 12.94 -33.83 -13.39
CA LYS A 375 13.47 -34.92 -14.27
C LYS A 375 14.69 -34.48 -15.10
N GLN A 376 15.86 -34.98 -14.73
CA GLN A 376 17.14 -34.63 -15.36
C GLN A 376 17.27 -35.27 -16.75
N GLU A 377 17.47 -34.45 -17.78
CA GLU A 377 18.35 -34.78 -18.90
C GLU A 377 19.72 -34.19 -18.56
N GLU A 378 20.80 -34.96 -18.67
CA GLU A 378 22.15 -34.47 -18.41
C GLU A 378 22.50 -33.29 -19.33
N GLY A 379 23.09 -32.23 -18.77
CA GLY A 379 23.69 -31.13 -19.55
C GLY A 379 22.81 -29.92 -19.86
N THR A 380 21.62 -29.78 -19.26
CA THR A 380 20.83 -28.53 -19.37
C THR A 380 21.24 -27.52 -18.29
N SER A 381 21.67 -26.32 -18.70
CA SER A 381 21.95 -25.18 -17.82
C SER A 381 20.84 -24.13 -17.92
N SER A 382 20.66 -23.36 -16.85
CA SER A 382 19.76 -22.21 -16.84
C SER A 382 20.29 -21.13 -15.91
N THR A 383 19.84 -19.89 -16.12
CA THR A 383 20.36 -18.70 -15.43
C THR A 383 19.29 -18.10 -14.53
N LEU A 384 19.61 -17.92 -13.24
CA LEU A 384 18.81 -17.11 -12.33
C LEU A 384 19.43 -15.72 -12.22
N ASN A 385 18.65 -14.68 -12.48
CA ASN A 385 19.00 -13.27 -12.34
C ASN A 385 18.27 -12.71 -11.12
N LEU A 386 18.97 -12.58 -9.99
CA LEU A 386 18.40 -12.07 -8.74
C LEU A 386 18.63 -10.57 -8.64
N ARG A 387 17.56 -9.78 -8.45
CA ARG A 387 17.66 -8.32 -8.32
C ARG A 387 18.48 -7.93 -7.09
N ILE A 388 19.50 -7.10 -7.25
CA ILE A 388 20.11 -6.36 -6.14
C ILE A 388 19.48 -4.96 -6.13
N PRO A 389 18.50 -4.67 -5.24
CA PRO A 389 17.72 -3.43 -5.29
C PRO A 389 18.58 -2.18 -5.14
N SER A 390 18.21 -1.07 -5.78
CA SER A 390 18.94 0.20 -5.64
C SER A 390 18.96 0.76 -4.21
N TRP A 391 17.97 0.40 -3.39
CA TRP A 391 17.91 0.81 -1.99
C TRP A 391 18.88 0.02 -1.08
N ALA A 392 19.44 -1.10 -1.55
CA ALA A 392 20.43 -1.84 -0.77
C ALA A 392 21.77 -1.08 -0.79
N TYR A 393 22.42 -0.91 0.36
CA TYR A 393 23.75 -0.29 0.39
C TYR A 393 24.79 -1.22 -0.22
N SER A 394 25.70 -0.67 -1.05
CA SER A 394 26.75 -1.44 -1.71
C SER A 394 27.67 -2.16 -0.72
N THR A 395 27.87 -1.58 0.46
CA THR A 395 28.58 -2.23 1.56
C THR A 395 27.66 -3.18 2.32
N GLY A 396 27.96 -4.49 2.24
CA GLY A 396 27.34 -5.50 3.09
C GLY A 396 26.30 -6.39 2.42
N VAL A 397 26.03 -6.23 1.12
CA VAL A 397 25.29 -7.26 0.38
C VAL A 397 26.11 -8.55 0.36
N LYS A 398 25.47 -9.66 0.71
CA LYS A 398 26.09 -10.99 0.64
C LYS A 398 25.19 -11.93 -0.12
N ALA A 399 25.81 -12.77 -0.94
CA ALA A 399 25.14 -13.85 -1.63
C ALA A 399 25.95 -15.13 -1.50
N PHE A 400 25.25 -16.26 -1.34
CA PHE A 400 25.88 -17.57 -1.25
C PHE A 400 25.13 -18.56 -2.14
N LEU A 401 25.87 -19.48 -2.75
CA LEU A 401 25.36 -20.69 -3.39
C LEU A 401 25.90 -21.90 -2.63
N ASN A 402 25.02 -22.65 -1.96
CA ASN A 402 25.41 -23.80 -1.12
C ASN A 402 26.55 -23.44 -0.16
N ASP A 403 26.37 -22.35 0.58
CA ASP A 403 27.34 -21.77 1.54
C ASP A 403 28.66 -21.23 0.93
N GLN A 404 28.82 -21.28 -0.39
CA GLN A 404 29.95 -20.65 -1.08
C GLN A 404 29.62 -19.22 -1.49
N TYR A 405 30.49 -18.28 -1.12
CA TYR A 405 30.31 -16.87 -1.42
C TYR A 405 30.27 -16.60 -2.93
N LEU A 406 29.32 -15.77 -3.37
CA LEU A 406 29.20 -15.29 -4.75
C LEU A 406 29.68 -13.85 -4.84
N SER A 407 30.33 -13.49 -5.95
CA SER A 407 30.61 -12.09 -6.26
C SER A 407 29.29 -11.39 -6.59
N VAL A 408 28.95 -10.38 -5.80
CA VAL A 408 27.72 -9.60 -5.96
C VAL A 408 28.02 -8.33 -6.74
N PRO A 409 27.20 -7.98 -7.76
CA PRO A 409 27.33 -6.70 -8.44
C PRO A 409 26.86 -5.54 -7.56
N GLU A 410 27.17 -4.30 -7.97
CA GLU A 410 26.67 -3.12 -7.29
C GLU A 410 25.13 -3.06 -7.27
N PRO A 411 24.51 -2.51 -6.22
CA PRO A 411 23.09 -2.24 -6.16
C PRO A 411 22.56 -1.55 -7.42
N GLY A 412 21.35 -1.90 -7.85
CA GLY A 412 20.80 -1.48 -9.14
C GLY A 412 21.09 -2.45 -10.30
N ASN A 413 21.66 -3.63 -10.02
CA ASN A 413 22.00 -4.66 -11.01
C ASN A 413 21.48 -6.05 -10.63
N PHE A 414 21.63 -7.03 -11.52
CA PHE A 414 21.25 -8.41 -11.28
C PHE A 414 22.46 -9.28 -10.96
N LEU A 415 22.37 -10.07 -9.89
CA LEU A 415 23.27 -11.19 -9.66
C LEU A 415 22.84 -12.35 -10.56
N SER A 416 23.62 -12.65 -11.59
CA SER A 416 23.38 -13.77 -12.52
C SER A 416 24.11 -15.03 -12.05
N VAL A 417 23.38 -16.12 -11.89
CA VAL A 417 23.92 -17.44 -11.56
C VAL A 417 23.48 -18.45 -12.60
N THR A 418 24.42 -18.92 -13.42
CA THR A 418 24.19 -19.95 -14.45
C THR A 418 24.71 -21.29 -13.96
N LYS A 419 23.84 -22.30 -13.94
CA LYS A 419 24.21 -23.64 -13.43
C LYS A 419 23.32 -24.71 -14.05
N SER A 420 23.83 -25.95 -14.07
CA SER A 420 22.98 -27.15 -14.08
C SER A 420 22.55 -27.46 -12.65
N TRP A 421 21.31 -27.11 -12.31
CA TRP A 421 20.79 -27.19 -10.96
C TRP A 421 20.64 -28.64 -10.48
N ILE A 422 21.09 -28.90 -9.26
CA ILE A 422 20.88 -30.16 -8.55
C ILE A 422 19.84 -29.97 -7.44
N SER A 423 19.32 -31.08 -6.92
CA SER A 423 18.36 -31.01 -5.81
C SER A 423 18.97 -30.32 -4.60
N GLU A 424 18.19 -29.45 -3.96
CA GLU A 424 18.59 -28.67 -2.79
C GLU A 424 19.70 -27.63 -3.03
N ASP A 425 20.00 -27.30 -4.30
CA ASP A 425 20.76 -26.09 -4.58
C ASP A 425 20.05 -24.89 -3.93
N LYS A 426 20.81 -24.08 -3.21
CA LYS A 426 20.29 -22.99 -2.40
C LYS A 426 21.08 -21.72 -2.65
N ILE A 427 20.38 -20.68 -3.08
CA ILE A 427 20.91 -19.31 -3.14
C ILE A 427 20.36 -18.54 -1.95
N THR A 428 21.23 -17.95 -1.14
CA THR A 428 20.82 -17.03 -0.08
C THR A 428 21.33 -15.63 -0.36
N LEU A 429 20.48 -14.62 -0.17
CA LEU A 429 20.85 -13.21 -0.20
C LEU A 429 20.64 -12.59 1.18
N GLU A 430 21.62 -11.83 1.64
CA GLU A 430 21.48 -10.88 2.74
C GLU A 430 21.61 -9.47 2.16
N LEU A 431 20.50 -8.73 2.12
CA LEU A 431 20.42 -7.38 1.58
C LEU A 431 20.34 -6.38 2.74
N PRO A 432 21.34 -5.53 2.98
CA PRO A 432 21.26 -4.47 3.98
C PRO A 432 20.09 -3.53 3.68
N ILE A 433 19.29 -3.23 4.69
CA ILE A 433 18.17 -2.30 4.59
C ILE A 433 18.39 -1.12 5.54
N SER A 434 18.13 0.08 5.05
CA SER A 434 18.42 1.31 5.78
C SER A 434 17.28 2.31 5.68
N LEU A 435 17.30 3.24 6.64
CA LEU A 435 16.49 4.43 6.58
C LEU A 435 17.09 5.41 5.58
N ARG A 436 16.24 5.99 4.75
CA ARG A 436 16.58 7.04 3.79
C ARG A 436 15.47 8.08 3.77
N THR A 437 15.80 9.28 3.30
CA THR A 437 14.80 10.29 2.98
C THR A 437 14.63 10.47 1.48
N GLU A 438 13.47 11.01 1.11
CA GLU A 438 13.15 11.39 -0.26
C GLU A 438 12.43 12.74 -0.23
N ALA A 439 13.04 13.74 -0.86
CA ALA A 439 12.43 15.07 -0.97
C ALA A 439 11.15 14.98 -1.80
N ILE A 440 10.15 15.78 -1.44
CA ILE A 440 9.00 15.98 -2.32
C ILE A 440 9.49 16.57 -3.65
N LYS A 441 8.88 16.14 -4.76
CA LYS A 441 9.25 16.64 -6.10
C LYS A 441 8.63 18.03 -6.28
N ASP A 442 9.30 19.02 -5.72
CA ASP A 442 8.92 20.41 -5.80
C ASP A 442 10.16 21.29 -5.98
N ASP A 443 10.20 22.10 -7.03
CA ASP A 443 11.36 22.96 -7.33
C ASP A 443 11.32 24.29 -6.55
N ARG A 444 10.27 24.56 -5.77
CA ARG A 444 10.18 25.78 -4.95
C ARG A 444 11.05 25.68 -3.70
N PRO A 445 11.93 26.66 -3.43
CA PRO A 445 12.86 26.60 -2.30
C PRO A 445 12.19 26.46 -0.92
N GLU A 446 10.99 27.01 -0.74
CA GLU A 446 10.25 26.92 0.53
C GLU A 446 9.81 25.49 0.89
N TYR A 447 9.78 24.56 -0.07
CA TYR A 447 9.41 23.16 0.15
C TYR A 447 10.61 22.20 0.13
N ALA A 448 11.85 22.71 0.03
CA ALA A 448 13.06 21.88 -0.01
C ALA A 448 13.25 20.98 1.22
N PHE A 449 12.64 21.37 2.35
CA PHE A 449 12.68 20.65 3.63
C PHE A 449 11.54 19.64 3.81
N ILE A 450 10.67 19.46 2.82
CA ILE A 450 9.61 18.45 2.89
C ILE A 450 10.17 17.10 2.44
N GLN A 451 10.23 16.15 3.38
CA GLN A 451 10.89 14.85 3.19
C GLN A 451 9.95 13.70 3.60
N ALA A 452 9.94 12.63 2.82
CA ALA A 452 9.38 11.34 3.20
C ALA A 452 10.47 10.42 3.74
N PHE A 453 10.12 9.48 4.63
CA PHE A 453 11.05 8.48 5.18
C PHE A 453 10.75 7.11 4.62
N LEU A 454 11.80 6.39 4.19
CA LEU A 454 11.68 5.02 3.73
C LEU A 454 12.66 4.12 4.45
N TYR A 455 12.24 2.88 4.71
CA TYR A 455 13.09 1.79 5.16
C TYR A 455 13.15 0.73 4.06
N GLY A 456 14.24 0.72 3.28
CA GLY A 456 14.30 -0.04 2.03
C GLY A 456 13.14 0.30 1.08
N PRO A 457 12.26 -0.65 0.72
CA PRO A 457 11.11 -0.39 -0.14
C PRO A 457 9.88 0.16 0.59
N TYR A 458 9.87 0.18 1.94
CA TYR A 458 8.70 0.55 2.73
C TYR A 458 8.70 2.06 3.00
N LEU A 459 7.66 2.76 2.54
CA LEU A 459 7.37 4.13 2.91
C LEU A 459 6.80 4.17 4.33
N LEU A 460 7.44 4.94 5.20
CA LEU A 460 7.02 5.13 6.59
C LEU A 460 6.12 6.36 6.70
N ALA A 461 5.03 6.21 7.45
CA ALA A 461 4.14 7.29 7.85
C ALA A 461 4.13 7.40 9.38
N GLY A 462 4.12 8.62 9.90
CA GLY A 462 4.06 8.85 11.35
C GLY A 462 2.65 9.11 11.82
N LEU A 463 2.28 8.48 12.94
CA LEU A 463 0.99 8.74 13.60
C LEU A 463 0.94 10.18 14.09
N SER A 464 -0.01 10.94 13.54
CA SER A 464 -0.15 12.37 13.78
C SER A 464 -1.51 12.85 13.36
N THR A 465 -2.05 13.85 14.06
CA THR A 465 -3.30 14.54 13.72
C THR A 465 -3.07 15.91 13.06
N GLY A 466 -1.84 16.20 12.61
CA GLY A 466 -1.53 17.40 11.83
C GLY A 466 -0.14 17.98 12.10
N ASP A 467 0.49 17.66 13.22
CA ASP A 467 1.87 18.04 13.48
C ASP A 467 2.84 17.19 12.66
N TRP A 468 3.86 17.83 12.09
CA TRP A 468 4.69 17.21 11.05
C TRP A 468 6.10 17.78 10.99
N ALA A 469 6.48 18.58 12.00
CA ALA A 469 7.81 19.15 12.11
C ALA A 469 8.76 18.17 12.81
N ILE A 470 9.84 17.79 12.13
CA ILE A 470 10.93 16.99 12.69
C ILE A 470 12.10 17.89 13.00
N LYS A 471 12.65 17.78 14.22
CA LYS A 471 13.78 18.59 14.66
C LYS A 471 15.06 18.04 14.06
N MET A 472 15.78 18.84 13.29
CA MET A 472 17.12 18.50 12.80
C MET A 472 18.19 19.23 13.62
N GLU A 473 19.26 18.54 13.99
CA GLU A 473 20.48 19.21 14.49
C GLU A 473 21.49 19.42 13.33
N SER A 474 21.42 18.56 12.30
CA SER A 474 22.13 18.64 11.01
C SER A 474 21.52 17.67 9.98
N PRO A 475 21.81 17.81 8.67
CA PRO A 475 21.33 16.88 7.63
C PRO A 475 21.76 15.42 7.84
N THR A 476 22.94 15.19 8.42
CA THR A 476 23.44 13.84 8.75
C THR A 476 22.85 13.29 10.06
N SER A 477 22.38 14.16 10.97
CA SER A 477 21.75 13.76 12.25
C SER A 477 20.34 13.21 12.13
N LEU A 478 19.71 13.32 10.95
CA LEU A 478 18.30 12.95 10.78
C LEU A 478 18.03 11.46 11.02
N LEU A 479 18.99 10.60 10.67
CA LEU A 479 18.88 9.17 10.96
C LEU A 479 19.17 8.86 12.42
N ASP A 480 19.99 9.67 13.09
CA ASP A 480 20.28 9.54 14.53
C ASP A 480 19.08 9.97 15.41
N SER A 481 18.15 10.75 14.85
CA SER A 481 16.90 11.14 15.50
C SER A 481 15.78 10.10 15.36
N ILE A 482 16.03 9.01 14.63
CA ILE A 482 15.09 7.92 14.39
C ILE A 482 15.63 6.62 14.99
N SER A 483 14.91 6.05 15.94
CA SER A 483 15.31 4.83 16.65
C SER A 483 14.36 3.66 16.37
N PRO A 484 14.86 2.43 16.18
CA PRO A 484 13.99 1.27 15.98
C PRO A 484 13.21 0.93 17.25
N VAL A 485 11.97 0.51 17.10
CA VAL A 485 11.14 -0.02 18.20
C VAL A 485 11.47 -1.50 18.43
N PRO A 486 11.96 -1.90 19.61
CA PRO A 486 12.26 -3.30 19.92
C PRO A 486 11.05 -4.24 19.89
N ALA A 487 11.28 -5.51 19.60
CA ALA A 487 10.24 -6.54 19.48
C ALA A 487 9.43 -6.76 20.78
N ASP A 488 10.11 -6.68 21.92
CA ASP A 488 9.56 -6.95 23.24
C ASP A 488 8.58 -5.87 23.72
N TYR A 489 8.63 -4.65 23.17
CA TYR A 489 7.71 -3.57 23.54
C TYR A 489 6.24 -3.96 23.39
N ASN A 490 5.91 -4.79 22.38
CA ASN A 490 4.54 -5.28 22.17
C ASN A 490 4.02 -6.13 23.34
N SER A 491 4.90 -6.79 24.12
CA SER A 491 4.52 -7.57 25.31
C SER A 491 4.20 -6.70 26.53
N HIS A 492 4.52 -5.41 26.45
CA HIS A 492 4.32 -4.42 27.51
C HIS A 492 3.17 -3.44 27.22
N LEU A 493 2.46 -3.62 26.09
CA LEU A 493 1.31 -2.81 25.72
C LEU A 493 0.04 -3.26 26.41
N ILE A 494 -0.67 -2.30 27.00
CA ILE A 494 -1.89 -2.52 27.77
C ILE A 494 -3.01 -1.55 27.38
N THR A 495 -4.22 -1.95 27.76
CA THR A 495 -5.38 -1.08 27.85
C THR A 495 -6.05 -1.28 29.20
N LEU A 496 -6.33 -0.18 29.90
CA LEU A 496 -7.02 -0.18 31.19
C LEU A 496 -8.50 0.07 30.94
N ALA A 497 -9.33 -0.95 31.17
CA ALA A 497 -10.75 -0.92 30.87
C ALA A 497 -11.61 -0.93 32.15
N GLN A 498 -12.78 -0.34 32.10
CA GLN A 498 -13.75 -0.35 33.19
C GLN A 498 -15.17 -0.43 32.63
N GLU A 499 -16.06 -1.15 33.32
CA GLU A 499 -17.47 -1.24 32.94
C GLU A 499 -18.28 -0.19 33.69
N SER A 500 -19.10 0.57 32.94
CA SER A 500 -20.09 1.50 33.47
C SER A 500 -21.41 1.24 32.75
N GLY A 501 -22.41 0.72 33.49
CA GLY A 501 -23.65 0.19 32.91
C GLY A 501 -23.39 -1.00 31.97
N LYS A 502 -23.82 -0.88 30.70
CA LYS A 502 -23.63 -1.90 29.65
C LYS A 502 -22.49 -1.57 28.69
N ILE A 503 -21.71 -0.53 28.96
CA ILE A 503 -20.68 -0.01 28.07
C ILE A 503 -19.33 -0.22 28.75
N THR A 504 -18.38 -0.76 27.99
CA THR A 504 -16.97 -0.80 28.40
C THR A 504 -16.31 0.51 28.00
N PHE A 505 -15.67 1.15 28.96
CA PHE A 505 -14.83 2.32 28.78
C PHE A 505 -13.37 1.96 28.97
N VAL A 506 -12.48 2.80 28.45
CA VAL A 506 -11.03 2.65 28.54
C VAL A 506 -10.39 3.98 28.91
N LEU A 507 -9.27 3.93 29.61
CA LEU A 507 -8.40 5.11 29.72
C LEU A 507 -7.86 5.44 28.33
N ALA A 508 -7.92 6.70 27.95
CA ALA A 508 -7.39 7.19 26.70
C ALA A 508 -6.71 8.55 26.89
N ASN A 509 -5.63 8.77 26.14
CA ASN A 509 -4.99 10.07 26.00
C ASN A 509 -5.81 10.93 25.02
N ALA A 510 -6.48 11.96 25.54
CA ALA A 510 -7.27 12.91 24.78
C ALA A 510 -6.65 14.31 24.93
N ASP A 511 -5.80 14.68 23.96
CA ASP A 511 -5.10 15.98 23.92
C ASP A 511 -4.29 16.26 25.19
N ARG A 512 -3.47 15.28 25.58
CA ARG A 512 -2.64 15.30 26.80
C ARG A 512 -3.40 15.27 28.13
N LEU A 513 -4.71 15.03 28.11
CA LEU A 513 -5.51 14.72 29.30
C LEU A 513 -5.95 13.26 29.26
N ILE A 514 -5.91 12.57 30.40
CA ILE A 514 -6.43 11.20 30.47
C ILE A 514 -7.93 11.23 30.74
N LYS A 515 -8.69 10.58 29.86
CA LYS A 515 -10.15 10.51 29.94
C LYS A 515 -10.64 9.07 29.82
N MET A 516 -11.85 8.82 30.29
CA MET A 516 -12.58 7.59 30.01
C MET A 516 -13.31 7.72 28.67
N GLU A 517 -12.95 6.89 27.70
CA GLU A 517 -13.58 6.84 26.38
C GLU A 517 -14.21 5.49 26.11
N LYS A 518 -15.17 5.40 25.19
CA LYS A 518 -15.75 4.11 24.79
C LYS A 518 -14.67 3.18 24.23
N PHE A 519 -14.76 1.89 24.55
CA PHE A 519 -13.83 0.88 24.03
C PHE A 519 -13.78 0.93 22.49
N PRO A 520 -12.62 1.24 21.88
CA PRO A 520 -12.52 1.52 20.45
C PRO A 520 -12.31 0.26 19.60
N GLU A 521 -12.64 0.37 18.31
CA GLU A 521 -12.20 -0.60 17.31
C GLU A 521 -10.70 -0.47 17.05
N SER A 522 -10.02 -1.60 16.84
CA SER A 522 -8.61 -1.62 16.46
C SER A 522 -8.41 -1.02 15.08
N GLY A 523 -7.37 -0.22 14.92
CA GLY A 523 -7.03 0.42 13.66
C GLY A 523 -7.55 1.85 13.53
N THR A 524 -7.82 2.50 14.66
CA THR A 524 -8.40 3.84 14.74
C THR A 524 -7.55 4.74 15.64
N ASP A 525 -7.66 6.06 15.50
CA ASP A 525 -7.00 7.00 16.42
C ASP A 525 -7.40 6.75 17.88
N SER A 526 -8.63 6.29 18.11
CA SER A 526 -9.12 5.97 19.44
C SER A 526 -8.42 4.72 20.00
N SER A 527 -8.13 3.70 19.20
CA SER A 527 -7.36 2.53 19.68
C SER A 527 -5.92 2.87 20.02
N ILE A 528 -5.30 3.76 19.24
CA ILE A 528 -3.96 4.29 19.52
C ILE A 528 -3.97 5.04 20.87
N ARG A 529 -4.89 6.00 21.04
CA ARG A 529 -5.02 6.80 22.28
C ARG A 529 -5.35 5.98 23.52
N ALA A 530 -6.02 4.84 23.36
CA ALA A 530 -6.38 3.92 24.45
C ALA A 530 -5.30 2.85 24.76
N THR A 531 -4.15 2.90 24.10
CA THR A 531 -3.06 1.96 24.29
C THR A 531 -1.90 2.64 25.00
N PHE A 532 -1.37 2.00 26.04
CA PHE A 532 -0.23 2.48 26.82
C PHE A 532 0.84 1.40 26.92
N ARG A 533 2.10 1.80 26.97
CA ARG A 533 3.22 0.92 27.31
C ARG A 533 3.52 1.05 28.80
N ILE A 534 3.63 -0.09 29.49
CA ILE A 534 4.15 -0.14 30.86
C ILE A 534 5.67 -0.07 30.83
N ILE A 535 6.25 0.80 31.66
CA ILE A 535 7.70 0.89 31.87
C ILE A 535 7.98 0.71 33.37
N LEU A 536 8.90 -0.18 33.75
CA LEU A 536 9.34 -0.31 35.14
C LEU A 536 10.21 0.88 35.55
N LYS A 537 9.91 1.46 36.72
CA LYS A 537 10.68 2.58 37.25
C LYS A 537 11.90 2.14 38.06
N ASP A 538 11.80 1.01 38.75
CA ASP A 538 12.92 0.44 39.50
C ASP A 538 13.86 -0.25 38.50
N HIS A 539 15.06 0.30 38.29
CA HIS A 539 16.09 -0.13 37.33
C HIS A 539 16.66 -1.57 37.54
N VAL A 540 15.98 -2.44 38.27
CA VAL A 540 16.34 -3.85 38.32
C VAL A 540 15.89 -4.48 37.02
N PHE A 541 16.86 -4.96 36.23
CA PHE A 541 16.72 -5.70 34.98
C PHE A 541 15.95 -7.02 35.13
N GLU A 542 14.75 -6.99 35.69
CA GLU A 542 13.76 -8.02 35.46
C GLU A 542 13.00 -7.62 34.19
N ASN A 543 13.36 -8.25 33.06
CA ASN A 543 12.53 -8.17 31.86
C ASN A 543 11.13 -8.67 32.22
N LEU A 544 10.14 -7.77 32.25
CA LEU A 544 8.74 -8.18 32.28
C LEU A 544 8.51 -9.10 31.09
N SER A 545 8.11 -10.35 31.35
CA SER A 545 7.75 -11.28 30.28
C SER A 545 6.42 -10.89 29.65
N ALA A 546 5.52 -10.33 30.47
CA ALA A 546 4.29 -9.68 30.06
C ALA A 546 3.93 -8.52 31.00
N ALA A 547 3.11 -7.59 30.52
CA ALA A 547 2.60 -6.48 31.31
C ALA A 547 1.89 -6.89 32.63
N LYS A 548 1.27 -8.07 32.68
CA LYS A 548 0.56 -8.59 33.86
C LYS A 548 1.50 -8.88 35.05
N ASP A 549 2.78 -9.14 34.76
CA ASP A 549 3.82 -9.41 35.75
C ASP A 549 4.25 -8.13 36.49
N ALA A 550 3.71 -6.97 36.11
CA ALA A 550 3.98 -5.68 36.76
C ALA A 550 3.21 -5.49 38.08
N THR A 551 2.27 -6.38 38.42
CA THR A 551 1.53 -6.32 39.69
C THR A 551 2.50 -6.40 40.87
N GLY A 552 2.42 -5.43 41.78
CA GLY A 552 3.31 -5.24 42.93
C GLY A 552 4.51 -4.32 42.67
N LYS A 553 4.79 -4.01 41.40
CA LYS A 553 5.95 -3.20 40.98
C LYS A 553 5.59 -1.72 40.79
N LEU A 554 6.62 -0.88 40.75
CA LEU A 554 6.50 0.54 40.44
C LEU A 554 6.60 0.75 38.92
N VAL A 555 5.53 1.29 38.32
CA VAL A 555 5.37 1.45 36.88
C VAL A 555 5.20 2.91 36.46
N MET A 556 5.53 3.20 35.22
CA MET A 556 5.18 4.41 34.49
C MET A 556 4.36 4.00 33.26
N LEU A 557 3.44 4.86 32.83
CA LEU A 557 2.60 4.62 31.66
C LEU A 557 2.96 5.62 30.56
N GLU A 558 3.43 5.10 29.42
CA GLU A 558 3.73 5.88 28.22
C GLU A 558 2.59 5.69 27.21
N PRO A 559 1.92 6.75 26.73
CA PRO A 559 0.91 6.64 25.68
C PRO A 559 1.53 6.21 24.35
N PHE A 560 0.85 5.32 23.63
CA PHE A 560 1.35 4.78 22.35
C PHE A 560 1.49 5.85 21.25
N ASP A 561 0.63 6.88 21.26
CA ASP A 561 0.63 8.01 20.32
C ASP A 561 1.67 9.10 20.64
N PHE A 562 2.21 9.12 21.86
CA PHE A 562 3.24 10.08 22.30
C PHE A 562 4.46 9.35 22.88
N PRO A 563 5.23 8.62 22.05
CA PRO A 563 6.42 7.91 22.52
C PRO A 563 7.41 8.87 23.20
N GLY A 564 7.91 8.50 24.37
CA GLY A 564 8.78 9.32 25.21
C GLY A 564 8.06 10.27 26.17
N MET A 565 6.73 10.39 26.13
CA MET A 565 5.95 11.12 27.14
C MET A 565 5.32 10.18 28.16
N LEU A 566 5.09 10.66 29.38
CA LEU A 566 4.55 9.84 30.46
C LEU A 566 3.24 10.43 31.00
N MET A 567 2.41 9.55 31.54
CA MET A 567 1.24 9.94 32.34
C MET A 567 1.70 10.45 33.71
N LEU A 568 1.27 11.66 34.05
CA LEU A 568 1.65 12.42 35.25
C LEU A 568 0.39 12.78 36.07
N HIS A 569 0.57 12.99 37.38
CA HIS A 569 -0.44 13.54 38.27
C HIS A 569 0.11 14.72 39.08
N HIS A 570 -0.78 15.69 39.40
CA HIS A 570 -0.45 16.90 40.16
C HIS A 570 -0.84 16.82 41.65
N GLY A 571 -1.50 15.75 42.07
CA GLY A 571 -1.98 15.56 43.44
C GLY A 571 -3.46 15.22 43.46
N ASP A 572 -4.03 15.16 44.66
CA ASP A 572 -5.43 14.80 44.88
C ASP A 572 -6.41 15.73 44.18
N GLY A 573 -7.42 15.17 43.52
CA GLY A 573 -8.50 15.89 42.85
C GLY A 573 -8.16 16.43 41.45
N GLU A 574 -6.88 16.46 41.08
CA GLU A 574 -6.40 17.00 39.81
C GLU A 574 -6.41 15.95 38.69
N ASP A 575 -6.71 16.39 37.47
CA ASP A 575 -6.72 15.54 36.28
C ASP A 575 -5.31 14.99 35.97
N LEU A 576 -5.27 13.78 35.43
CA LEU A 576 -4.05 13.16 34.92
C LEU A 576 -3.71 13.74 33.55
N VAL A 577 -2.43 14.05 33.37
CA VAL A 577 -1.91 14.71 32.16
C VAL A 577 -0.81 13.88 31.51
N VAL A 578 -0.53 14.11 30.24
CA VAL A 578 0.61 13.52 29.52
C VAL A 578 1.63 14.61 29.23
N SER A 579 2.88 14.42 29.66
CA SER A 579 3.96 15.34 29.34
C SER A 579 5.32 14.65 29.28
N ASP A 580 6.29 15.35 28.67
CA ASP A 580 7.70 14.98 28.70
C ASP A 580 8.32 15.29 30.07
N LEU A 581 9.21 14.42 30.55
CA LEU A 581 10.00 14.59 31.77
C LEU A 581 10.89 15.84 31.75
N SER A 582 11.26 16.36 30.57
CA SER A 582 12.00 17.63 30.47
C SER A 582 11.20 18.83 31.03
N SER A 583 9.87 18.73 31.05
CA SER A 583 8.95 19.74 31.61
C SER A 583 8.65 19.57 33.11
N TYR A 584 9.29 18.59 33.75
CA TYR A 584 9.04 18.22 35.13
C TYR A 584 9.56 19.29 36.11
N ASP A 585 8.64 19.92 36.84
CA ASP A 585 8.91 21.01 37.79
C ASP A 585 9.15 20.53 39.24
N GLY A 586 9.23 19.20 39.46
CA GLY A 586 9.39 18.59 40.78
C GLY A 586 8.09 18.40 41.58
N LYS A 587 7.01 19.09 41.23
CA LYS A 587 5.70 19.00 41.91
C LYS A 587 4.87 17.82 41.40
N GLN A 588 5.03 17.47 40.14
CA GLN A 588 4.35 16.35 39.48
C GLN A 588 4.89 15.00 39.96
N SER A 589 4.16 13.92 39.70
CA SER A 589 4.63 12.55 39.91
C SER A 589 4.12 11.64 38.81
N TYR A 590 4.91 10.63 38.46
CA TYR A 590 4.73 9.79 37.28
C TYR A 590 4.88 8.29 37.57
N GLY A 591 5.23 7.95 38.81
CA GLY A 591 5.32 6.57 39.27
C GLY A 591 4.02 6.12 39.92
N PHE A 592 3.55 4.94 39.53
CA PHE A 592 2.40 4.28 40.12
C PHE A 592 2.78 2.88 40.59
N ARG A 593 2.49 2.54 41.85
CA ARG A 593 2.55 1.16 42.29
C ARG A 593 1.31 0.44 41.78
N MET A 594 1.51 -0.53 40.90
CA MET A 594 0.41 -1.38 40.42
C MET A 594 0.09 -2.41 41.50
N VAL A 595 -1.17 -2.48 41.92
CA VAL A 595 -1.65 -3.47 42.91
C VAL A 595 -2.86 -4.21 42.34
N ALA A 596 -3.23 -5.34 42.95
CA ALA A 596 -4.49 -6.00 42.64
C ALA A 596 -5.66 -5.02 42.85
N GLY A 597 -6.67 -5.10 41.98
CA GLY A 597 -7.81 -4.18 42.00
C GLY A 597 -8.49 -4.14 43.37
N LEU A 598 -8.79 -2.93 43.84
CA LEU A 598 -9.43 -2.71 45.14
C LEU A 598 -10.86 -3.25 45.20
N ASP A 599 -11.48 -3.52 44.05
CA ASP A 599 -12.80 -4.16 43.93
C ASP A 599 -12.78 -5.68 44.15
N GLY A 600 -11.60 -6.28 44.32
CA GLY A 600 -11.42 -7.71 44.57
C GLY A 600 -11.75 -8.61 43.38
N LYS A 601 -12.00 -8.05 42.19
CA LYS A 601 -12.30 -8.84 40.99
C LYS A 601 -11.01 -9.41 40.40
N TYR A 602 -11.10 -10.62 39.86
CA TYR A 602 -9.95 -11.24 39.22
C TYR A 602 -9.57 -10.47 37.94
N GLY A 603 -8.28 -10.17 37.77
CA GLY A 603 -7.75 -9.50 36.58
C GLY A 603 -7.90 -7.97 36.58
N THR A 604 -8.45 -7.37 37.64
CA THR A 604 -8.43 -5.92 37.83
C THR A 604 -7.15 -5.49 38.55
N VAL A 605 -6.71 -4.27 38.25
CA VAL A 605 -5.57 -3.61 38.86
C VAL A 605 -5.95 -2.21 39.32
N SER A 606 -5.28 -1.73 40.36
CA SER A 606 -5.35 -0.35 40.80
C SER A 606 -3.95 0.27 40.81
N LEU A 607 -3.87 1.54 40.42
CA LEU A 607 -2.61 2.26 40.25
C LEU A 607 -2.49 3.31 41.36
N GLN A 608 -1.69 2.99 42.38
CA GLN A 608 -1.46 3.85 43.54
C GLN A 608 -0.32 4.84 43.27
N SER A 609 -0.48 6.11 43.62
CA SER A 609 0.62 7.08 43.53
C SER A 609 1.83 6.65 44.35
N GLU A 610 3.03 6.79 43.78
CA GLU A 610 4.30 6.59 44.49
C GLU A 610 4.53 7.61 45.61
N LYS A 611 4.16 8.87 45.39
CA LYS A 611 4.41 9.97 46.34
C LYS A 611 3.32 10.10 47.40
N GLN A 612 2.11 9.63 47.12
CA GLN A 612 0.94 9.83 47.99
C GLN A 612 0.25 8.49 48.29
N GLN A 613 0.59 7.92 49.46
CA GLN A 613 0.00 6.67 49.92
C GLN A 613 -1.52 6.84 50.13
N GLY A 614 -2.29 5.87 49.64
CA GLY A 614 -3.76 5.89 49.71
C GLY A 614 -4.45 6.67 48.57
N CYS A 615 -3.68 7.17 47.60
CA CYS A 615 -4.19 7.89 46.44
C CYS A 615 -4.07 7.04 45.17
N TYR A 616 -5.16 6.91 44.43
CA TYR A 616 -5.25 6.03 43.26
C TYR A 616 -5.77 6.77 42.03
N ILE A 617 -5.42 6.28 40.85
CA ILE A 617 -6.10 6.67 39.61
C ILE A 617 -7.60 6.38 39.76
N TYR A 618 -8.42 7.39 39.49
CA TYR A 618 -9.84 7.41 39.77
C TYR A 618 -10.62 7.99 38.57
N SER A 619 -11.56 7.20 38.05
CA SER A 619 -12.43 7.57 36.92
C SER A 619 -13.83 8.05 37.34
N GLY A 620 -14.23 7.82 38.61
CA GLY A 620 -15.61 7.94 39.06
C GLY A 620 -16.44 6.68 38.83
N VAL A 621 -17.74 6.77 39.14
CA VAL A 621 -18.76 5.75 38.86
C VAL A 621 -19.86 6.37 37.99
N ASP A 622 -20.53 5.56 37.18
CA ASP A 622 -21.68 5.96 36.35
C ASP A 622 -21.46 7.19 35.45
N TYR A 623 -20.27 7.27 34.83
CA TYR A 623 -19.89 8.36 33.93
C TYR A 623 -20.16 8.06 32.44
N GLY A 624 -20.16 9.11 31.61
CA GLY A 624 -20.19 9.03 30.14
C GLY A 624 -18.82 9.19 29.49
N SER A 625 -18.75 9.09 28.15
CA SER A 625 -17.50 9.29 27.38
C SER A 625 -16.96 10.70 27.60
N GLY A 626 -15.64 10.82 27.71
CA GLY A 626 -14.94 12.08 27.93
C GLY A 626 -14.84 12.51 29.40
N ALA A 627 -15.22 11.65 30.35
CA ALA A 627 -15.04 11.93 31.77
C ALA A 627 -13.55 11.98 32.13
N GLY A 628 -13.14 13.04 32.84
CA GLY A 628 -11.75 13.22 33.28
C GLY A 628 -11.34 12.16 34.28
N VAL A 629 -10.11 11.66 34.13
CA VAL A 629 -9.48 10.73 35.08
C VAL A 629 -8.50 11.52 35.92
N LYS A 630 -8.58 11.33 37.24
CA LYS A 630 -7.82 12.10 38.22
C LYS A 630 -7.17 11.20 39.26
N LEU A 631 -6.29 11.76 40.07
CA LEU A 631 -5.86 11.08 41.29
C LEU A 631 -6.86 11.40 42.41
N ASN A 632 -7.30 10.38 43.15
CA ASN A 632 -8.21 10.57 44.29
C ASN A 632 -7.66 9.86 45.54
N CYS A 633 -7.60 10.57 46.66
CA CYS A 633 -7.09 10.09 47.94
C CYS A 633 -8.23 9.77 48.90
N SER A 634 -8.15 8.62 49.58
CA SER A 634 -9.12 8.26 50.62
C SER A 634 -8.41 7.78 51.90
N SER A 635 -8.79 8.36 53.04
CA SER A 635 -8.21 8.10 54.36
C SER A 635 -8.82 6.88 55.06
N GLY A 636 -8.69 5.71 54.44
CA GLY A 636 -8.73 4.41 55.13
C GLY A 636 -10.05 3.62 55.12
N PHE A 637 -11.17 4.19 54.67
CA PHE A 637 -12.39 3.43 54.38
C PHE A 637 -12.79 3.62 52.92
N TRP A 638 -12.52 2.60 52.09
CA TRP A 638 -12.89 2.58 50.68
C TRP A 638 -14.28 1.99 50.54
N ASP A 639 -15.27 2.81 50.23
CA ASP A 639 -16.60 2.31 49.88
C ASP A 639 -16.56 1.55 48.54
N ALA A 640 -17.64 0.81 48.23
CA ALA A 640 -17.72 0.03 47.01
C ALA A 640 -17.61 0.89 45.73
N GLY A 641 -18.05 2.15 45.79
CA GLY A 641 -17.97 3.09 44.68
C GLY A 641 -16.52 3.51 44.41
N PHE A 642 -15.76 3.82 45.45
CA PHE A 642 -14.34 4.12 45.36
C PHE A 642 -13.56 2.91 44.84
N GLN A 643 -13.78 1.73 45.41
CA GLN A 643 -13.13 0.48 44.98
C GLN A 643 -13.39 0.20 43.50
N GLN A 644 -14.63 0.38 43.04
CA GLN A 644 -15.00 0.25 41.64
C GLN A 644 -14.28 1.29 40.78
N ALA A 645 -14.36 2.58 41.16
CA ALA A 645 -13.80 3.71 40.41
C ALA A 645 -12.27 3.67 40.26
N THR A 646 -11.57 2.99 41.16
CA THR A 646 -10.10 2.86 41.12
C THR A 646 -9.59 1.54 40.54
N SER A 647 -10.50 0.63 40.17
CA SER A 647 -10.14 -0.70 39.67
C SER A 647 -10.40 -0.80 38.17
N PHE A 648 -9.36 -1.21 37.43
CA PHE A 648 -9.38 -1.30 35.97
C PHE A 648 -9.02 -2.72 35.54
N MET A 649 -9.80 -3.31 34.65
CA MET A 649 -9.44 -4.56 33.98
C MET A 649 -8.21 -4.33 33.09
N LEU A 650 -7.15 -5.09 33.35
CA LEU A 650 -5.92 -5.02 32.57
C LEU A 650 -6.05 -5.90 31.33
N LYS A 651 -6.16 -5.28 30.17
CA LYS A 651 -6.22 -5.94 28.86
C LYS A 651 -4.91 -5.72 28.09
N ASP A 652 -4.64 -6.60 27.14
CA ASP A 652 -3.57 -6.37 26.16
C ASP A 652 -3.89 -5.11 25.34
N GLY A 653 -2.86 -4.37 24.92
CA GLY A 653 -3.04 -3.17 24.10
C GLY A 653 -3.85 -3.43 22.84
N ILE A 654 -4.79 -2.53 22.54
CA ILE A 654 -5.66 -2.62 21.35
C ILE A 654 -4.83 -2.37 20.07
N SER A 655 -3.85 -1.47 20.15
CA SER A 655 -2.86 -1.21 19.12
C SER A 655 -1.54 -1.94 19.41
N LYS A 656 -0.78 -2.25 18.36
CA LYS A 656 0.54 -2.90 18.44
C LYS A 656 1.52 -2.21 17.50
N TYR A 657 2.80 -2.19 17.89
CA TYR A 657 3.87 -1.76 17.01
C TYR A 657 3.99 -2.73 15.83
N HIS A 658 4.13 -2.19 14.63
CA HIS A 658 4.48 -2.97 13.45
C HIS A 658 5.94 -3.45 13.60
N PRO A 659 6.34 -4.63 13.07
CA PRO A 659 7.75 -5.06 13.13
C PRO A 659 8.73 -4.05 12.50
N ILE A 660 8.25 -3.22 11.59
CA ILE A 660 9.00 -2.11 10.95
C ILE A 660 8.58 -0.77 11.57
N SER A 661 8.58 -0.68 12.90
CA SER A 661 8.27 0.57 13.61
C SER A 661 9.52 1.29 14.11
N PHE A 662 9.48 2.62 14.04
CA PHE A 662 10.54 3.51 14.51
C PHE A 662 9.95 4.67 15.30
N VAL A 663 10.73 5.28 16.20
CA VAL A 663 10.38 6.53 16.88
C VAL A 663 11.27 7.64 16.33
N ALA A 664 10.66 8.67 15.77
CA ALA A 664 11.34 9.86 15.23
C ALA A 664 11.15 11.07 16.16
N LYS A 665 12.22 11.83 16.44
CA LYS A 665 12.15 13.03 17.28
C LYS A 665 11.54 14.22 16.53
N GLY A 666 10.38 14.69 16.98
CA GLY A 666 9.75 15.90 16.45
C GLY A 666 10.15 17.18 17.19
N ALA A 667 9.64 18.31 16.72
CA ALA A 667 9.85 19.61 17.36
C ALA A 667 9.09 19.73 18.71
N GLU A 668 7.86 19.22 18.78
CA GLU A 668 6.99 19.32 19.96
C GLU A 668 6.77 17.98 20.68
N ARG A 669 6.87 16.86 19.96
CA ARG A 669 6.72 15.48 20.45
C ARG A 669 7.45 14.52 19.52
N ASN A 670 7.63 13.28 19.94
CA ASN A 670 8.11 12.23 19.04
C ASN A 670 6.94 11.61 18.24
N PHE A 671 7.26 11.07 17.06
CA PHE A 671 6.34 10.38 16.18
C PHE A 671 6.63 8.87 16.16
N LEU A 672 5.58 8.07 16.24
CA LEU A 672 5.68 6.65 15.89
C LEU A 672 5.53 6.49 14.38
N LEU A 673 6.59 6.03 13.71
CA LEU A 673 6.62 5.70 12.30
C LEU A 673 6.29 4.22 12.07
N ALA A 674 5.48 3.92 11.05
CA ALA A 674 5.18 2.57 10.58
C ALA A 674 4.94 2.55 9.06
N PRO A 675 5.00 1.41 8.37
CA PRO A 675 4.72 1.37 6.93
C PRO A 675 3.31 1.87 6.61
N LEU A 676 3.16 2.75 5.63
CA LEU A 676 1.87 3.33 5.22
C LEU A 676 0.82 2.26 4.88
N LEU A 677 1.26 1.13 4.32
CA LEU A 677 0.39 0.00 4.00
C LEU A 677 -0.28 -0.63 5.24
N SER A 678 0.30 -0.45 6.43
CA SER A 678 -0.21 -1.05 7.68
C SER A 678 -1.33 -0.24 8.33
N LEU A 679 -1.49 1.03 7.94
CA LEU A 679 -2.48 1.95 8.51
C LEU A 679 -3.85 1.77 7.84
N ARG A 680 -4.90 1.85 8.65
CA ARG A 680 -6.32 1.77 8.28
C ARG A 680 -6.99 3.12 8.46
N ASP A 681 -7.60 3.39 9.61
CA ASP A 681 -8.39 4.60 9.86
C ASP A 681 -7.61 5.65 10.66
N GLU A 682 -6.43 5.27 11.16
CA GLU A 682 -5.51 6.15 11.87
C GLU A 682 -5.14 7.38 11.05
N SER A 683 -5.00 8.54 11.72
CA SER A 683 -4.42 9.75 11.14
C SER A 683 -2.91 9.65 11.08
N TYR A 684 -2.34 10.10 9.96
CA TYR A 684 -0.91 9.98 9.69
C TYR A 684 -0.35 11.14 8.87
N THR A 685 0.98 11.24 8.88
CA THR A 685 1.78 12.15 8.07
C THR A 685 2.81 11.34 7.29
N VAL A 686 2.83 11.49 5.96
CA VAL A 686 3.80 10.83 5.06
C VAL A 686 5.02 11.70 4.83
N TYR A 687 4.79 12.98 4.54
CA TYR A 687 5.81 13.98 4.31
C TYR A 687 5.94 14.86 5.55
N PHE A 688 7.17 15.02 6.04
CA PHE A 688 7.48 15.82 7.21
C PHE A 688 8.26 17.07 6.80
N ASN A 689 8.04 18.15 7.55
CA ASN A 689 8.85 19.35 7.43
C ASN A 689 10.10 19.20 8.32
N THR A 690 11.26 18.99 7.70
CA THR A 690 12.54 18.80 8.39
C THR A 690 13.26 20.16 8.44
N LEU A 691 12.79 21.03 9.33
CA LEU A 691 13.42 22.33 9.55
C LEU A 691 14.73 22.15 10.34
N LEU A 692 15.79 22.82 9.87
CA LEU A 692 17.07 22.97 10.56
C LEU A 692 17.00 24.02 11.67
#